data_AF-L8G2I5-F1
#
_entry.id   AF-L8G2I5-F1
#
_cell.length_a   1.000
_cell.length_b   1.000
_cell.length_c   1.000
_cell.angle_alpha   90.00
_cell.angle_beta   90.00
_cell.angle_gamma   90.00
#
_symmetry.space_group_name_H-M   'P 1'
#
loop_
_entity.id
_entity.type
_entity.pdbx_description
1 polymer ?
#
loop_
_entity_poly.entity_id
_entity_poly.type
_entity_poly.pdbx_seq_one_letter_code
_entity_poly.pdbx_strand_id
1 'polypeptide(L)'
;MNSLLVQWFPTFATVASVVAVILLAPSRSKTWLRRHWSLRFGHNVFRNKSTEIKIQISHRKWEARDKDADDEKLDELKKLKQLYYQLHNLEKFPEVLPQAKGLLVSLLEETSTAGRTLPLHDSILSVHPFSRHALEAFQHRRDRGIGKEWEDYNIRRKEGSPRELVSDREEAIWWLKQLSPVKYVDGAWLGYIGKVTTPFALLKTMKGAWQILSEELGDGDLRKNHVHLYHKLLETTAPDLPTAESLDFGHPRHQLNELSVWKSAIAQLLISLFPHEFLPEILGFNLHFEAISTDTLKATRELKEVGIDPYYFLLHISIDNTHSGHSAIAIEVVCEYMRHVLESEGQEGAQKAWGKLQAGYLLSSCLPGAVICPSQKQLNSGSNISLSPAEVKVINIFRAKAQVAHGFHCSSRVKIGSRSVADWLDPVALGSKEWQKGLLDALSSSKYWICKGDSRKSRFIQELQWNGRMFGSFTQDEYNVLTKWIDTLPNNSSILRTLDAMVQNGDDDNNKDILSGYPVFQRPFSGWSSGIPKAFQPATTLFKFPELPSLDIGGRPVIEKLLPLWISHPCLLQMFVSVPIRTKNTFVCSIIKILRAQGGFDIERECPAGMDEVQRSLPYRATLIEGNSQNVSIGICGSYVTLFDAPNESQGGPVSGHAATVNSDVSVYLGIPYALPPVGNLRFMPPKKYHGDKPINGSSIGYACPANTPFAARGNDLNKYDISLANLTAQGIATLSDLFQVLATFSEDCLTLNVWVPAGGESDKAVMIYVYGGSYTGGSTQIGYYDGQHLAAEQDVIVVTLNYRVDILGFHGDPESENHNPGFLDQRMAVEWVRDNIRAFGGDSSRLTLFGQSAGSASVDHYAYSYASNPIVSGFIMESGAAGFGKALPSNNAQAWYSVSDTLGCGTNVTSSHHDILSCLQTKDFKELFAAIAIGSNSFGPSVDGITGFADYPALSKAGKFAQLPVLTGNNDFETGAYIPLFALNGVTQDHQFWVDYTNREFACPAGARANVSASHGLPIWRYRWFGNFPNTRLFTNPDSGAWHCSEIAFIWNTLPTGPGIPPDTAVEVSIRGYIQGAWAAFAKSPWTGLTKYRGGWPQYSPFEPSLIRLAYDNVTGTNVASSGTYDEACLTTYPIGHKNH
;
A
#
# COMPACT_ATOMS: atom_id res chain seq x y z
N MET A 1 -29.02 37.36 7.08
CA MET A 1 -28.87 38.29 8.22
C MET A 1 -28.39 37.50 9.43
N ASN A 2 -27.37 38.05 10.09
CA ASN A 2 -26.89 37.79 11.46
C ASN A 2 -26.42 36.37 11.87
N SER A 3 -25.44 36.41 12.76
CA SER A 3 -24.50 35.37 13.12
C SER A 3 -24.61 34.97 14.60
N LEU A 4 -23.99 33.83 14.95
CA LEU A 4 -23.43 33.47 16.26
C LEU A 4 -24.36 33.40 17.48
N LEU A 5 -24.51 32.18 18.04
CA LEU A 5 -24.13 31.83 19.43
C LEU A 5 -24.40 30.32 19.76
N VAL A 6 -23.31 29.55 19.84
CA VAL A 6 -22.91 28.66 20.97
C VAL A 6 -23.88 27.58 21.51
N GLN A 7 -23.58 26.33 21.13
CA GLN A 7 -23.13 25.19 21.98
C GLN A 7 -23.94 24.72 23.23
N TRP A 8 -24.15 23.38 23.30
CA TRP A 8 -24.64 22.53 24.42
C TRP A 8 -26.16 22.41 24.71
N PHE A 9 -26.57 21.13 24.94
CA PHE A 9 -27.84 20.51 25.38
C PHE A 9 -28.58 19.67 24.32
N PRO A 10 -28.78 18.36 24.60
CA PRO A 10 -30.11 17.93 25.03
C PRO A 10 -30.13 16.78 26.06
N THR A 11 -30.81 16.99 27.19
CA THR A 11 -31.39 15.92 28.02
C THR A 11 -32.34 16.54 29.03
N PHE A 12 -33.67 16.47 28.80
CA PHE A 12 -34.76 16.57 29.80
C PHE A 12 -36.12 16.82 29.12
N ALA A 13 -36.80 15.76 28.65
CA ALA A 13 -38.26 15.69 28.52
C ALA A 13 -38.69 14.25 28.18
N THR A 14 -39.80 13.79 28.77
CA THR A 14 -40.53 12.50 28.53
C THR A 14 -40.16 11.31 29.43
N VAL A 15 -40.51 11.38 30.73
CA VAL A 15 -40.29 10.28 31.71
C VAL A 15 -41.54 9.88 32.53
N ALA A 16 -42.65 10.63 32.47
CA ALA A 16 -43.58 10.73 33.61
C ALA A 16 -44.93 9.95 33.53
N SER A 17 -45.05 8.77 32.90
CA SER A 17 -46.40 8.17 32.69
C SER A 17 -46.65 6.65 32.80
N VAL A 18 -45.67 5.76 33.05
CA VAL A 18 -45.96 4.30 33.15
C VAL A 18 -45.28 3.59 34.34
N VAL A 19 -45.51 4.07 35.56
CA VAL A 19 -45.04 3.43 36.82
C VAL A 19 -46.09 2.46 37.42
N ALA A 20 -47.17 2.14 36.70
CA ALA A 20 -48.42 1.63 37.31
C ALA A 20 -48.79 0.14 37.10
N VAL A 21 -48.05 -0.69 36.34
CA VAL A 21 -48.58 -2.02 35.90
C VAL A 21 -47.63 -3.23 36.10
N ILE A 22 -46.62 -3.14 36.98
CA ILE A 22 -45.87 -4.35 37.43
C ILE A 22 -45.86 -4.40 38.95
N LEU A 23 -47.04 -4.61 39.55
CA LEU A 23 -47.13 -4.70 41.02
C LEU A 23 -48.05 -5.79 41.57
N LEU A 24 -48.89 -6.49 40.79
CA LEU A 24 -49.83 -7.47 41.32
C LEU A 24 -49.99 -8.74 40.47
N ALA A 25 -48.93 -9.55 40.41
CA ALA A 25 -49.14 -10.99 40.39
C ALA A 25 -49.51 -11.46 41.81
N PRO A 26 -50.68 -12.11 42.01
CA PRO A 26 -50.67 -13.28 42.89
C PRO A 26 -51.63 -14.42 42.49
N SER A 27 -51.05 -15.58 42.22
CA SER A 27 -51.50 -16.94 42.63
C SER A 27 -52.95 -17.42 42.37
N ARG A 28 -53.08 -18.66 41.84
CA ARG A 28 -53.45 -19.85 42.67
C ARG A 28 -53.42 -21.20 41.93
N SER A 29 -52.57 -22.09 42.47
CA SER A 29 -52.68 -23.55 42.63
C SER A 29 -53.68 -24.43 41.84
N LYS A 30 -53.12 -25.48 41.20
CA LYS A 30 -53.48 -26.93 41.28
C LYS A 30 -54.93 -27.40 41.05
N THR A 31 -55.12 -28.27 40.04
CA THR A 31 -55.70 -29.66 40.08
C THR A 31 -56.01 -30.15 38.64
N TRP A 32 -56.28 -31.43 38.33
CA TRP A 32 -55.59 -32.69 38.63
C TRP A 32 -56.06 -33.80 37.63
N LEU A 33 -55.10 -34.38 36.89
CA LEU A 33 -55.04 -35.74 36.28
C LEU A 33 -56.30 -36.54 35.80
N ARG A 34 -56.11 -37.17 34.63
CA ARG A 34 -56.51 -38.54 34.20
C ARG A 34 -58.00 -38.93 34.04
N ARG A 35 -58.31 -39.40 32.81
CA ARG A 35 -58.92 -40.73 32.46
C ARG A 35 -58.45 -41.11 31.03
N HIS A 36 -58.39 -42.34 30.53
CA HIS A 36 -58.42 -43.75 31.02
C HIS A 36 -57.71 -44.60 29.92
N TRP A 37 -56.84 -45.59 30.18
CA TRP A 37 -57.04 -46.98 30.70
C TRP A 37 -57.53 -48.04 29.68
N SER A 38 -56.63 -48.96 29.26
CA SER A 38 -56.78 -50.44 29.21
C SER A 38 -55.50 -51.08 28.58
N LEU A 39 -54.72 -51.94 29.29
CA LEU A 39 -54.76 -53.42 29.35
C LEU A 39 -54.35 -54.10 28.00
N ARG A 40 -53.55 -55.19 27.91
CA ARG A 40 -53.21 -56.29 28.86
C ARG A 40 -52.07 -57.21 28.32
N PHE A 41 -51.36 -57.93 29.21
CA PHE A 41 -50.43 -59.09 28.97
C PHE A 41 -49.16 -58.86 28.09
N GLY A 42 -48.04 -59.59 28.23
CA GLY A 42 -47.61 -60.57 29.25
C GLY A 42 -46.35 -61.40 28.86
N HIS A 43 -45.49 -61.69 29.85
CA HIS A 43 -44.48 -62.79 29.91
C HIS A 43 -43.16 -62.81 29.07
N ASN A 44 -42.05 -62.84 29.83
CA ASN A 44 -41.00 -63.87 29.89
C ASN A 44 -39.66 -63.82 29.10
N VAL A 45 -38.58 -63.90 29.90
CA VAL A 45 -37.36 -64.74 29.76
C VAL A 45 -36.13 -64.24 28.97
N PHE A 46 -35.00 -64.16 29.71
CA PHE A 46 -33.56 -64.38 29.38
C PHE A 46 -33.14 -64.50 27.89
N ARG A 47 -31.97 -64.03 27.41
CA ARG A 47 -30.60 -64.34 27.87
C ARG A 47 -29.55 -63.75 26.88
N ASN A 48 -28.33 -63.48 27.35
CA ASN A 48 -27.03 -63.47 26.61
C ASN A 48 -26.84 -62.51 25.40
N LYS A 49 -25.73 -61.76 25.30
CA LYS A 49 -24.35 -62.14 24.90
C LYS A 49 -24.21 -62.72 23.48
N SER A 50 -23.20 -62.21 22.76
CA SER A 50 -22.55 -62.76 21.54
C SER A 50 -23.45 -62.89 20.29
N THR A 51 -22.96 -62.81 19.04
CA THR A 51 -21.60 -63.01 18.50
C THR A 51 -21.37 -62.20 17.22
N GLU A 52 -20.15 -61.66 17.08
CA GLU A 52 -19.31 -61.70 15.86
C GLU A 52 -19.82 -61.17 14.50
N ILE A 53 -19.29 -60.01 14.11
CA ILE A 53 -18.43 -59.98 12.90
C ILE A 53 -16.99 -59.82 13.38
N LYS A 54 -16.24 -60.93 13.41
CA LYS A 54 -14.78 -60.89 13.44
C LYS A 54 -14.29 -60.77 12.01
N ILE A 55 -13.64 -59.65 11.68
CA ILE A 55 -12.55 -59.68 10.70
C ILE A 55 -11.26 -59.66 11.52
N GLN A 56 -10.39 -60.64 11.27
CA GLN A 56 -9.14 -60.80 12.02
C GLN A 56 -8.17 -59.67 11.66
N ILE A 57 -7.66 -58.96 12.66
CA ILE A 57 -6.34 -58.33 12.54
C ILE A 57 -5.37 -59.16 13.38
N SER A 58 -4.80 -60.17 12.73
CA SER A 58 -3.59 -60.81 13.21
C SER A 58 -2.41 -59.86 13.01
N HIS A 59 -1.93 -59.21 14.08
CA HIS A 59 -0.64 -59.57 14.66
C HIS A 59 -0.33 -58.81 15.95
N ARG A 60 0.28 -59.51 16.91
CA ARG A 60 0.88 -58.97 18.14
C ARG A 60 2.32 -58.52 17.91
N LYS A 61 2.80 -57.68 18.84
CA LYS A 61 4.16 -57.12 18.97
C LYS A 61 4.42 -56.05 17.90
N TRP A 62 4.96 -54.87 18.21
CA TRP A 62 5.89 -54.50 19.28
C TRP A 62 5.28 -53.42 20.20
N GLU A 63 5.23 -53.64 21.53
CA GLU A 63 6.24 -53.26 22.55
C GLU A 63 6.25 -51.77 22.91
N ALA A 64 5.98 -51.51 24.20
CA ALA A 64 5.80 -50.20 24.79
C ALA A 64 7.10 -49.37 24.82
N ARG A 65 7.05 -48.19 24.19
CA ARG A 65 7.93 -47.01 24.39
C ARG A 65 7.26 -45.81 23.72
N ASP A 66 6.67 -44.92 24.53
CA ASP A 66 6.26 -43.51 24.26
C ASP A 66 4.99 -43.04 25.00
N LYS A 67 4.29 -43.94 25.72
CA LYS A 67 3.01 -43.60 26.40
C LYS A 67 3.07 -42.34 27.28
N ASP A 68 4.12 -42.17 28.07
CA ASP A 68 4.14 -41.14 29.11
C ASP A 68 4.04 -39.71 28.54
N ALA A 69 4.58 -39.44 27.35
CA ALA A 69 4.53 -38.11 26.72
C ALA A 69 3.21 -37.84 25.97
N ASP A 70 2.62 -38.87 25.34
CA ASP A 70 1.31 -38.74 24.68
C ASP A 70 0.17 -38.63 25.72
N ASP A 71 0.26 -39.33 26.86
CA ASP A 71 -0.69 -39.20 27.96
C ASP A 71 -0.60 -37.80 28.61
N GLU A 72 0.62 -37.21 28.75
CA GLU A 72 0.84 -35.83 29.23
C GLU A 72 0.12 -34.80 28.35
N LYS A 73 0.35 -34.89 27.03
CA LYS A 73 -0.25 -34.01 26.02
C LYS A 73 -1.77 -34.14 25.95
N LEU A 74 -2.29 -35.34 26.13
CA LEU A 74 -3.72 -35.63 26.12
C LEU A 74 -4.43 -35.08 27.37
N ASP A 75 -3.76 -35.01 28.52
CA ASP A 75 -4.30 -34.38 29.73
C ASP A 75 -4.35 -32.84 29.61
N GLU A 76 -3.26 -32.22 29.13
CA GLU A 76 -3.21 -30.79 28.86
C GLU A 76 -4.33 -30.36 27.88
N LEU A 77 -4.52 -31.12 26.80
CA LEU A 77 -5.58 -30.86 25.81
C LEU A 77 -6.99 -30.93 26.44
N LYS A 78 -7.25 -31.86 27.36
CA LYS A 78 -8.55 -31.93 28.08
C LYS A 78 -8.76 -30.71 28.98
N LYS A 79 -7.72 -30.31 29.73
CA LYS A 79 -7.74 -29.14 30.62
C LYS A 79 -8.05 -27.86 29.83
N LEU A 80 -7.39 -27.63 28.70
CA LEU A 80 -7.64 -26.46 27.83
C LEU A 80 -9.06 -26.46 27.22
N LYS A 81 -9.57 -27.62 26.79
CA LYS A 81 -10.95 -27.75 26.26
C LYS A 81 -12.02 -27.44 27.31
N GLN A 82 -11.82 -27.91 28.54
CA GLN A 82 -12.69 -27.61 29.67
C GLN A 82 -12.68 -26.10 29.99
N LEU A 83 -11.48 -25.50 30.05
CA LEU A 83 -11.31 -24.07 30.27
C LEU A 83 -11.95 -23.22 29.17
N TYR A 84 -11.82 -23.63 27.89
CA TYR A 84 -12.44 -22.94 26.76
C TYR A 84 -13.97 -22.86 26.90
N TYR A 85 -14.61 -23.96 27.30
CA TYR A 85 -16.04 -23.99 27.60
C TYR A 85 -16.40 -23.10 28.81
N GLN A 86 -15.60 -23.11 29.87
CA GLN A 86 -15.82 -22.25 31.04
C GLN A 86 -15.69 -20.77 30.72
N LEU A 87 -14.68 -20.36 29.93
CA LEU A 87 -14.47 -18.98 29.49
C LEU A 87 -15.60 -18.48 28.57
N HIS A 88 -16.14 -19.35 27.70
CA HIS A 88 -17.34 -19.04 26.92
C HIS A 88 -18.62 -18.88 27.76
N ASN A 89 -18.60 -19.35 29.01
CA ASN A 89 -19.75 -19.40 29.91
C ASN A 89 -19.39 -18.79 31.29
N LEU A 90 -18.60 -17.72 31.32
CA LEU A 90 -18.17 -17.06 32.56
C LEU A 90 -19.31 -16.67 33.50
N GLU A 91 -20.52 -16.45 32.97
CA GLU A 91 -21.72 -16.21 33.77
C GLU A 91 -22.15 -17.39 34.66
N LYS A 92 -21.62 -18.60 34.39
CA LYS A 92 -21.86 -19.84 35.14
C LYS A 92 -20.65 -20.31 35.94
N PHE A 93 -19.45 -19.86 35.56
CA PHE A 93 -18.17 -20.30 36.11
C PHE A 93 -17.24 -19.13 36.53
N PRO A 94 -17.71 -18.13 37.31
CA PRO A 94 -16.89 -16.98 37.70
C PRO A 94 -15.68 -17.36 38.56
N GLU A 95 -15.71 -18.53 39.22
CA GLU A 95 -14.60 -19.09 39.98
C GLU A 95 -13.35 -19.44 39.14
N VAL A 96 -13.47 -19.48 37.81
CA VAL A 96 -12.32 -19.73 36.92
C VAL A 96 -11.40 -18.49 36.77
N LEU A 97 -11.86 -17.29 37.15
CA LEU A 97 -11.13 -16.03 36.93
C LEU A 97 -9.72 -15.99 37.57
N PRO A 98 -9.47 -16.47 38.81
CA PRO A 98 -8.12 -16.51 39.38
C PRO A 98 -7.19 -17.45 38.60
N GLN A 99 -7.68 -18.64 38.21
CA GLN A 99 -6.93 -19.61 37.40
C GLN A 99 -6.62 -19.04 36.01
N ALA A 100 -7.60 -18.39 35.37
CA ALA A 100 -7.47 -17.70 34.09
C ALA A 100 -6.38 -16.62 34.13
N LYS A 101 -6.34 -15.81 35.20
CA LYS A 101 -5.29 -14.79 35.41
C LYS A 101 -3.90 -15.41 35.60
N GLY A 102 -3.79 -16.47 36.41
CA GLY A 102 -2.54 -17.19 36.61
C GLY A 102 -1.98 -17.77 35.32
N LEU A 103 -2.84 -18.38 34.49
CA LEU A 103 -2.47 -18.90 33.18
C LEU A 103 -2.05 -17.78 32.21
N LEU A 104 -2.75 -16.64 32.17
CA LEU A 104 -2.36 -15.50 31.34
C LEU A 104 -0.95 -15.00 31.67
N VAL A 105 -0.62 -14.85 32.96
CA VAL A 105 0.73 -14.45 33.42
C VAL A 105 1.78 -15.48 33.01
N SER A 106 1.49 -16.78 33.19
CA SER A 106 2.38 -17.86 32.77
C SER A 106 2.65 -17.86 31.26
N LEU A 107 1.62 -17.61 30.44
CA LEU A 107 1.75 -17.52 28.99
C LEU A 107 2.56 -16.28 28.58
N LEU A 108 2.33 -15.12 29.20
CA LEU A 108 3.12 -13.91 28.97
C LEU A 108 4.61 -14.09 29.32
N GLU A 109 4.92 -14.83 30.39
CA GLU A 109 6.31 -15.15 30.77
C GLU A 109 6.97 -16.13 29.78
N GLU A 110 6.25 -17.18 29.38
CA GLU A 110 6.70 -18.18 28.40
C GLU A 110 7.01 -17.52 27.04
N THR A 111 6.08 -16.72 26.51
CA THR A 111 6.23 -16.06 25.21
C THR A 111 7.21 -14.89 25.22
N SER A 112 7.32 -14.16 26.34
CA SER A 112 8.38 -13.16 26.52
C SER A 112 9.76 -13.80 26.55
N THR A 113 9.89 -14.97 27.17
CA THR A 113 11.14 -15.74 27.18
C THR A 113 11.49 -16.25 25.78
N ALA A 114 10.52 -16.81 25.05
CA ALA A 114 10.70 -17.21 23.65
C ALA A 114 11.05 -16.01 22.74
N GLY A 115 10.35 -14.88 22.90
CA GLY A 115 10.55 -13.67 22.11
C GLY A 115 11.93 -13.01 22.26
N ARG A 116 12.60 -13.22 23.39
CA ARG A 116 14.01 -12.86 23.61
C ARG A 116 15.02 -13.75 22.89
N THR A 117 14.59 -14.91 22.37
CA THR A 117 15.43 -15.81 21.56
C THR A 117 15.31 -15.57 20.06
N LEU A 118 14.30 -14.80 19.63
CA LEU A 118 14.17 -14.36 18.24
C LEU A 118 15.32 -13.43 17.84
N PRO A 119 15.72 -13.39 16.54
CA PRO A 119 16.63 -12.37 16.04
C PRO A 119 16.09 -10.97 16.36
N LEU A 120 16.94 -10.10 16.92
CA LEU A 120 16.49 -8.82 17.46
C LEU A 120 15.73 -7.99 16.41
N HIS A 121 16.24 -7.96 15.17
CA HIS A 121 15.67 -7.22 14.03
C HIS A 121 14.20 -7.60 13.70
N ASP A 122 13.84 -8.87 13.91
CA ASP A 122 12.54 -9.45 13.56
C ASP A 122 11.58 -9.49 14.76
N SER A 123 12.07 -9.10 15.94
CA SER A 123 11.31 -9.01 17.19
C SER A 123 10.84 -7.58 17.45
N ILE A 124 9.64 -7.41 18.01
CA ILE A 124 9.13 -6.11 18.50
C ILE A 124 10.08 -5.48 19.54
N LEU A 125 10.94 -6.30 20.18
CA LEU A 125 12.00 -5.88 21.09
C LEU A 125 13.08 -5.02 20.42
N SER A 126 13.17 -4.96 19.08
CA SER A 126 14.01 -3.98 18.37
C SER A 126 13.54 -2.54 18.52
N VAL A 127 12.25 -2.32 18.77
CA VAL A 127 11.69 -0.98 18.94
C VAL A 127 11.94 -0.55 20.39
N HIS A 128 13.08 0.08 20.65
CA HIS A 128 13.45 0.57 21.97
C HIS A 128 14.34 1.82 21.90
N PRO A 129 13.96 2.97 22.50
CA PRO A 129 12.69 3.23 23.18
C PRO A 129 11.50 3.30 22.19
N PHE A 130 10.28 3.43 22.71
CA PHE A 130 9.09 3.66 21.89
C PHE A 130 9.23 4.94 21.04
N SER A 131 8.91 4.84 19.76
CA SER A 131 8.53 5.98 18.92
C SER A 131 7.61 5.51 17.79
N ARG A 132 6.72 6.39 17.34
CA ARG A 132 5.80 6.14 16.23
C ARG A 132 6.53 5.62 14.99
N HIS A 133 7.55 6.35 14.55
CA HIS A 133 8.37 6.00 13.39
C HIS A 133 9.08 4.65 13.52
N ALA A 134 9.61 4.30 14.69
CA ALA A 134 10.24 2.99 14.88
C ALA A 134 9.23 1.84 14.86
N LEU A 135 8.00 2.08 15.34
CA LEU A 135 6.90 1.11 15.30
C LEU A 135 6.35 0.92 13.88
N GLU A 136 6.05 2.01 13.18
CA GLU A 136 5.63 1.99 11.77
C GLU A 136 6.70 1.33 10.89
N ALA A 137 7.98 1.67 11.08
CA ALA A 137 9.08 1.05 10.37
C ALA A 137 9.27 -0.44 10.71
N PHE A 138 8.97 -0.88 11.94
CA PHE A 138 8.98 -2.30 12.31
C PHE A 138 7.85 -3.05 11.60
N GLN A 139 6.63 -2.52 11.64
CA GLN A 139 5.48 -3.15 10.99
C GLN A 139 5.66 -3.22 9.46
N HIS A 140 6.10 -2.14 8.81
CA HIS A 140 6.38 -2.16 7.37
C HIS A 140 7.53 -3.11 6.97
N ARG A 141 8.50 -3.39 7.86
CA ARG A 141 9.51 -4.44 7.62
C ARG A 141 8.90 -5.84 7.65
N ARG A 142 7.98 -6.11 8.58
CA ARG A 142 7.20 -7.36 8.63
C ARG A 142 6.36 -7.51 7.36
N ASP A 143 5.58 -6.50 6.98
CA ASP A 143 4.69 -6.54 5.81
C ASP A 143 5.49 -6.83 4.53
N ARG A 144 6.66 -6.21 4.36
CA ARG A 144 7.61 -6.54 3.27
C ARG A 144 8.06 -7.99 3.27
N GLY A 145 8.38 -8.54 4.44
CA GLY A 145 8.79 -9.94 4.58
C GLY A 145 7.71 -10.89 4.08
N ILE A 146 6.47 -10.66 4.52
CA ILE A 146 5.29 -11.44 4.13
C ILE A 146 4.98 -11.27 2.63
N GLY A 147 5.07 -10.04 2.11
CA GLY A 147 4.91 -9.76 0.68
C GLY A 147 5.93 -10.51 -0.19
N LYS A 148 7.18 -10.58 0.26
CA LYS A 148 8.23 -11.37 -0.41
C LYS A 148 7.98 -12.88 -0.31
N GLU A 149 7.62 -13.41 0.86
CA GLU A 149 7.27 -14.83 1.01
C GLU A 149 6.12 -15.24 0.10
N TRP A 150 5.15 -14.33 -0.11
CA TRP A 150 4.04 -14.49 -1.03
C TRP A 150 4.45 -14.45 -2.51
N GLU A 151 5.35 -13.53 -2.89
CA GLU A 151 5.92 -13.49 -4.24
C GLU A 151 6.72 -14.77 -4.55
N ASP A 152 7.63 -15.16 -3.65
CA ASP A 152 8.42 -16.39 -3.75
C ASP A 152 7.50 -17.64 -3.85
N TYR A 153 6.41 -17.68 -3.08
CA TYR A 153 5.38 -18.72 -3.18
C TYR A 153 4.66 -18.71 -4.54
N ASN A 154 4.28 -17.54 -5.06
CA ASN A 154 3.62 -17.44 -6.35
C ASN A 154 4.52 -17.87 -7.52
N ILE A 155 5.82 -17.56 -7.45
CA ILE A 155 6.84 -18.06 -8.39
C ILE A 155 6.88 -19.59 -8.35
N ARG A 156 7.11 -20.19 -7.17
CA ARG A 156 7.14 -21.66 -7.00
C ARG A 156 5.88 -22.35 -7.55
N ARG A 157 4.69 -21.79 -7.26
CA ARG A 157 3.41 -22.30 -7.76
C ARG A 157 3.23 -22.14 -9.27
N LYS A 158 3.80 -21.10 -9.89
CA LYS A 158 3.83 -20.90 -11.36
C LYS A 158 4.76 -21.90 -12.05
N GLU A 159 5.85 -22.29 -11.38
CA GLU A 159 6.80 -23.32 -11.83
C GLU A 159 6.30 -24.76 -11.62
N GLY A 160 5.10 -24.94 -11.06
CA GLY A 160 4.48 -26.25 -10.86
C GLY A 160 4.78 -26.93 -9.53
N SER A 161 5.43 -26.25 -8.58
CA SER A 161 5.54 -26.74 -7.19
C SER A 161 4.15 -27.02 -6.61
N PRO A 162 3.94 -28.04 -5.77
CA PRO A 162 2.64 -28.37 -5.20
C PRO A 162 2.08 -27.25 -4.31
N ARG A 163 0.83 -27.41 -3.87
CA ARG A 163 0.26 -26.60 -2.79
C ARG A 163 1.10 -26.77 -1.52
N GLU A 164 1.27 -25.68 -0.77
CA GLU A 164 2.10 -25.64 0.44
C GLU A 164 1.29 -25.74 1.72
N LEU A 165 0.03 -25.30 1.75
CA LEU A 165 -0.82 -25.29 2.95
C LEU A 165 -1.69 -26.55 3.04
N VAL A 166 -2.34 -26.96 1.94
CA VAL A 166 -3.25 -28.14 1.90
C VAL A 166 -3.06 -28.99 0.64
N SER A 167 -2.86 -30.30 0.78
CA SER A 167 -2.68 -31.20 -0.38
C SER A 167 -3.94 -31.32 -1.23
N ASP A 168 -5.09 -31.50 -0.58
CA ASP A 168 -6.37 -31.80 -1.21
C ASP A 168 -7.56 -31.24 -0.40
N ARG A 169 -8.78 -31.54 -0.88
CA ARG A 169 -10.03 -31.04 -0.30
C ARG A 169 -10.35 -31.67 1.06
N GLU A 170 -9.99 -32.93 1.30
CA GLU A 170 -10.25 -33.59 2.60
C GLU A 170 -9.33 -33.03 3.67
N GLU A 171 -8.04 -32.83 3.32
CA GLU A 171 -7.09 -32.18 4.21
C GLU A 171 -7.45 -30.71 4.47
N ALA A 172 -7.95 -29.97 3.48
CA ALA A 172 -8.44 -28.62 3.68
C ALA A 172 -9.65 -28.55 4.63
N ILE A 173 -10.58 -29.49 4.52
CA ILE A 173 -11.70 -29.62 5.47
C ILE A 173 -11.17 -29.94 6.88
N TRP A 174 -10.20 -30.84 7.01
CA TRP A 174 -9.56 -31.16 8.29
C TRP A 174 -8.88 -29.92 8.90
N TRP A 175 -8.14 -29.15 8.09
CA TRP A 175 -7.42 -27.94 8.51
C TRP A 175 -8.38 -26.86 9.02
N LEU A 176 -9.44 -26.56 8.27
CA LEU A 176 -10.52 -25.66 8.70
C LEU A 176 -11.19 -26.15 9.99
N LYS A 177 -11.44 -27.46 10.10
CA LYS A 177 -12.00 -28.05 11.32
C LYS A 177 -11.06 -27.83 12.51
N GLN A 178 -9.75 -28.10 12.38
CA GLN A 178 -8.78 -27.88 13.47
C GLN A 178 -8.68 -26.41 13.89
N LEU A 179 -8.75 -25.45 12.96
CA LEU A 179 -8.65 -24.01 13.24
C LEU A 179 -9.89 -23.43 13.97
N SER A 180 -11.01 -24.14 13.96
CA SER A 180 -12.28 -23.66 14.52
C SER A 180 -12.24 -23.10 15.96
N PRO A 181 -11.44 -23.60 16.93
CA PRO A 181 -11.39 -23.01 18.26
C PRO A 181 -10.87 -21.58 18.28
N VAL A 182 -9.89 -21.25 17.42
CA VAL A 182 -9.37 -19.88 17.23
C VAL A 182 -10.36 -19.03 16.43
N LYS A 183 -10.89 -19.57 15.34
CA LYS A 183 -11.77 -18.81 14.43
C LYS A 183 -13.19 -18.56 14.95
N TYR A 184 -13.58 -19.19 16.06
CA TYR A 184 -14.80 -18.85 16.80
C TYR A 184 -14.60 -17.82 17.91
N VAL A 185 -13.37 -17.35 18.15
CA VAL A 185 -13.05 -16.30 19.14
C VAL A 185 -12.46 -15.03 18.52
N ASP A 186 -12.66 -14.80 17.21
CA ASP A 186 -12.30 -13.55 16.51
C ASP A 186 -12.88 -12.32 17.21
N GLY A 187 -12.02 -11.33 17.51
CA GLY A 187 -12.34 -10.15 18.30
C GLY A 187 -12.30 -10.35 19.82
N ALA A 188 -12.16 -11.57 20.36
CA ALA A 188 -12.22 -11.80 21.82
C ALA A 188 -11.10 -11.08 22.59
N TRP A 189 -9.94 -10.82 21.97
CA TRP A 189 -8.84 -10.06 22.56
C TRP A 189 -9.18 -8.57 22.81
N LEU A 190 -10.32 -8.09 22.31
CA LEU A 190 -10.88 -6.77 22.63
C LEU A 190 -12.20 -6.82 23.41
N GLY A 191 -12.82 -8.00 23.58
CA GLY A 191 -14.20 -8.16 24.05
C GLY A 191 -14.56 -7.48 25.38
N TYR A 192 -13.57 -7.16 26.24
CA TYR A 192 -13.77 -6.60 27.57
C TYR A 192 -13.12 -5.21 27.79
N ILE A 193 -12.64 -4.52 26.75
CA ILE A 193 -11.98 -3.19 26.88
C ILE A 193 -12.92 -2.08 27.39
N GLY A 194 -14.21 -2.16 27.04
CA GLY A 194 -15.24 -1.20 27.44
C GLY A 194 -15.86 -1.57 28.79
N LYS A 195 -15.47 -0.88 29.87
CA LYS A 195 -16.06 -1.03 31.21
C LYS A 195 -16.40 0.35 31.81
N VAL A 196 -17.34 0.39 32.75
CA VAL A 196 -17.73 1.60 33.53
C VAL A 196 -16.51 2.26 34.19
N THR A 197 -15.55 1.40 34.58
CA THR A 197 -14.32 1.72 35.29
C THR A 197 -13.17 2.14 34.37
N THR A 198 -13.34 2.16 33.05
CA THR A 198 -12.30 2.62 32.12
C THR A 198 -12.15 4.15 32.22
N PRO A 199 -10.95 4.69 32.49
CA PRO A 199 -10.74 6.13 32.65
C PRO A 199 -11.20 6.95 31.45
N PHE A 200 -11.92 8.05 31.69
CA PHE A 200 -12.42 8.94 30.64
C PHE A 200 -11.31 9.49 29.73
N ALA A 201 -10.10 9.69 30.26
CA ALA A 201 -8.94 10.12 29.47
C ALA A 201 -8.51 9.12 28.38
N LEU A 202 -8.85 7.84 28.54
CA LEU A 202 -8.58 6.77 27.57
C LEU A 202 -9.69 6.59 26.53
N LEU A 203 -10.76 7.40 26.57
CA LEU A 203 -11.93 7.25 25.69
C LEU A 203 -11.55 7.22 24.19
N LYS A 204 -10.53 7.97 23.76
CA LYS A 204 -10.05 7.97 22.37
C LYS A 204 -9.38 6.66 21.98
N THR A 205 -8.45 6.17 22.81
CA THR A 205 -7.82 4.84 22.67
C THR A 205 -8.87 3.74 22.62
N MET A 206 -9.88 3.83 23.48
CA MET A 206 -10.99 2.87 23.55
C MET A 206 -11.95 2.99 22.37
N LYS A 207 -12.14 4.17 21.78
CA LYS A 207 -12.93 4.31 20.54
C LYS A 207 -12.25 3.57 19.38
N GLY A 208 -10.94 3.74 19.19
CA GLY A 208 -10.21 3.04 18.12
C GLY A 208 -10.22 1.52 18.29
N ALA A 209 -9.96 1.01 19.50
CA ALA A 209 -10.05 -0.43 19.75
C ALA A 209 -11.51 -0.94 19.66
N TRP A 210 -12.50 -0.17 20.12
CA TRP A 210 -13.91 -0.56 19.95
C TRP A 210 -14.33 -0.60 18.47
N GLN A 211 -13.76 0.25 17.60
CA GLN A 211 -14.01 0.21 16.16
C GLN A 211 -13.64 -1.17 15.59
N ILE A 212 -12.39 -1.61 15.79
CA ILE A 212 -11.88 -2.93 15.38
C ILE A 212 -12.82 -4.04 15.86
N LEU A 213 -13.13 -4.07 17.16
CA LEU A 213 -14.05 -5.06 17.73
C LEU A 213 -15.44 -5.02 17.06
N SER A 214 -15.98 -3.83 16.77
CA SER A 214 -17.28 -3.73 16.13
C SER A 214 -17.27 -4.22 14.67
N GLU A 215 -16.18 -3.98 13.94
CA GLU A 215 -15.98 -4.44 12.56
C GLU A 215 -15.83 -5.97 12.50
N GLU A 216 -15.03 -6.58 13.40
CA GLU A 216 -14.94 -8.04 13.60
C GLU A 216 -16.32 -8.69 13.83
N LEU A 217 -17.17 -8.01 14.62
CA LEU A 217 -18.54 -8.42 14.90
C LEU A 217 -19.55 -7.98 13.82
N GLY A 218 -19.07 -7.38 12.73
CA GLY A 218 -19.80 -7.05 11.51
C GLY A 218 -20.60 -5.75 11.53
N ASP A 219 -20.32 -4.82 12.46
CA ASP A 219 -21.06 -3.57 12.69
C ASP A 219 -22.57 -3.72 12.91
N GLY A 220 -22.99 -4.91 13.33
CA GLY A 220 -24.39 -5.28 13.43
C GLY A 220 -25.07 -5.56 12.08
N ASP A 221 -24.30 -5.89 11.05
CA ASP A 221 -24.73 -6.66 9.89
C ASP A 221 -24.20 -8.09 10.00
N LEU A 222 -25.13 -9.05 10.12
CA LEU A 222 -24.81 -10.47 10.21
C LEU A 222 -24.06 -11.00 8.97
N ARG A 223 -24.17 -10.31 7.82
CA ARG A 223 -23.43 -10.65 6.59
C ARG A 223 -21.93 -10.33 6.68
N LYS A 224 -21.54 -9.39 7.55
CA LYS A 224 -20.16 -8.96 7.77
C LYS A 224 -19.48 -9.67 8.95
N ASN A 225 -20.25 -10.18 9.92
CA ASN A 225 -19.74 -10.78 11.15
C ASN A 225 -18.79 -11.97 10.88
N HIS A 226 -17.53 -11.86 11.30
CA HIS A 226 -16.45 -12.81 10.96
C HIS A 226 -16.75 -14.23 11.44
N VAL A 227 -17.19 -14.36 12.69
CA VAL A 227 -17.55 -15.66 13.29
C VAL A 227 -18.76 -16.30 12.58
N HIS A 228 -19.71 -15.51 12.08
CA HIS A 228 -20.82 -16.02 11.27
C HIS A 228 -20.37 -16.48 9.88
N LEU A 229 -19.46 -15.75 9.22
CA LEU A 229 -18.87 -16.14 7.94
C LEU A 229 -18.10 -17.46 8.07
N TYR A 230 -17.27 -17.59 9.11
CA TYR A 230 -16.56 -18.84 9.39
C TYR A 230 -17.50 -20.00 9.76
N HIS A 231 -18.59 -19.71 10.49
CA HIS A 231 -19.58 -20.74 10.81
C HIS A 231 -20.28 -21.26 9.55
N LYS A 232 -20.68 -20.40 8.61
CA LYS A 232 -21.24 -20.80 7.30
C LYS A 232 -20.26 -21.64 6.48
N LEU A 233 -18.98 -21.28 6.48
CA LEU A 233 -17.94 -22.10 5.84
C LEU A 233 -17.93 -23.53 6.44
N LEU A 234 -18.02 -23.65 7.76
CA LEU A 234 -18.08 -24.94 8.45
C LEU A 234 -19.42 -25.68 8.29
N GLU A 235 -20.56 -25.02 8.11
CA GLU A 235 -21.83 -25.68 7.77
C GLU A 235 -21.71 -26.47 6.44
N THR A 236 -20.91 -25.98 5.50
CA THR A 236 -20.69 -26.67 4.19
C THR A 236 -19.56 -27.70 4.19
N THR A 237 -18.64 -27.65 5.16
CA THR A 237 -17.41 -28.47 5.17
C THR A 237 -17.33 -29.46 6.34
N ALA A 238 -17.87 -29.12 7.50
CA ALA A 238 -17.88 -29.94 8.72
C ALA A 238 -19.21 -29.78 9.52
N PRO A 239 -20.38 -30.11 8.93
CA PRO A 239 -21.70 -29.85 9.53
C PRO A 239 -21.96 -30.55 10.88
N ASP A 240 -21.23 -31.61 11.21
CA ASP A 240 -21.37 -32.34 12.48
C ASP A 240 -20.78 -31.61 13.70
N LEU A 241 -20.12 -30.47 13.50
CA LEU A 241 -19.44 -29.72 14.55
C LEU A 241 -20.43 -28.81 15.32
N PRO A 242 -20.54 -28.94 16.66
CA PRO A 242 -21.49 -28.17 17.47
C PRO A 242 -21.01 -26.71 17.66
N THR A 243 -21.82 -25.88 18.30
CA THR A 243 -21.41 -24.49 18.60
C THR A 243 -20.29 -24.45 19.65
N ALA A 244 -19.36 -23.51 19.49
CA ALA A 244 -18.13 -23.44 20.28
C ALA A 244 -18.35 -23.26 21.79
N GLU A 245 -19.46 -22.60 22.15
CA GLU A 245 -19.88 -22.36 23.53
C GLU A 245 -20.41 -23.61 24.26
N SER A 246 -20.57 -24.74 23.56
CA SER A 246 -21.10 -25.99 24.09
C SER A 246 -19.98 -26.91 24.59
N LEU A 247 -20.23 -27.64 25.69
CA LEU A 247 -19.27 -28.61 26.22
C LEU A 247 -18.95 -29.74 25.21
N ASP A 248 -19.91 -30.07 24.32
CA ASP A 248 -19.71 -31.07 23.29
C ASP A 248 -18.70 -30.63 22.22
N PHE A 249 -18.42 -29.35 22.02
CA PHE A 249 -17.40 -28.88 21.07
C PHE A 249 -16.00 -29.43 21.37
N GLY A 250 -15.64 -29.52 22.65
CA GLY A 250 -14.39 -30.16 23.09
C GLY A 250 -14.38 -31.68 22.98
N HIS A 251 -15.53 -32.33 22.73
CA HIS A 251 -15.67 -33.78 22.86
C HIS A 251 -14.75 -34.54 21.87
N PRO A 252 -14.04 -35.60 22.32
CA PRO A 252 -13.07 -36.33 21.47
C PRO A 252 -13.63 -36.83 20.13
N ARG A 253 -14.95 -37.07 20.04
CA ARG A 253 -15.65 -37.47 18.80
C ARG A 253 -15.40 -36.53 17.62
N HIS A 254 -15.15 -35.24 17.87
CA HIS A 254 -14.94 -34.24 16.84
C HIS A 254 -13.50 -34.16 16.32
N GLN A 255 -12.55 -34.79 17.02
CA GLN A 255 -11.14 -34.90 16.63
C GLN A 255 -10.39 -33.55 16.54
N LEU A 256 -10.83 -32.52 17.27
CA LEU A 256 -10.13 -31.25 17.43
C LEU A 256 -8.92 -31.43 18.37
N ASN A 257 -7.76 -31.80 17.83
CA ASN A 257 -6.65 -32.37 18.60
C ASN A 257 -5.33 -31.56 18.51
N GLU A 258 -5.27 -30.50 17.71
CA GLU A 258 -4.09 -29.64 17.61
C GLU A 258 -3.96 -28.71 18.82
N LEU A 259 -3.14 -29.13 19.79
CA LEU A 259 -2.88 -28.46 21.07
C LEU A 259 -2.50 -26.97 20.92
N SER A 260 -1.73 -26.64 19.90
CA SER A 260 -1.24 -25.29 19.59
C SER A 260 -2.40 -24.31 19.34
N VAL A 261 -3.41 -24.74 18.57
CA VAL A 261 -4.64 -23.98 18.32
C VAL A 261 -5.42 -23.74 19.61
N TRP A 262 -5.56 -24.75 20.46
CA TRP A 262 -6.24 -24.59 21.75
C TRP A 262 -5.51 -23.60 22.68
N LYS A 263 -4.17 -23.60 22.70
CA LYS A 263 -3.38 -22.59 23.44
C LYS A 263 -3.61 -21.17 22.88
N SER A 264 -3.56 -21.00 21.56
CA SER A 264 -3.82 -19.70 20.91
C SER A 264 -5.24 -19.18 21.17
N ALA A 265 -6.25 -20.05 21.08
CA ALA A 265 -7.65 -19.69 21.34
C ALA A 265 -7.89 -19.31 22.82
N ILE A 266 -7.25 -20.01 23.76
CA ILE A 266 -7.27 -19.65 25.17
C ILE A 266 -6.59 -18.29 25.40
N ALA A 267 -5.44 -18.01 24.78
CA ALA A 267 -4.78 -16.71 24.93
C ALA A 267 -5.66 -15.53 24.46
N GLN A 268 -6.38 -15.67 23.34
CA GLN A 268 -7.34 -14.68 22.84
C GLN A 268 -8.51 -14.44 23.79
N LEU A 269 -9.04 -15.50 24.41
CA LEU A 269 -10.09 -15.40 25.44
C LEU A 269 -9.59 -14.81 26.76
N LEU A 270 -8.31 -14.97 27.09
CA LEU A 270 -7.74 -14.54 28.37
C LEU A 270 -7.29 -13.09 28.40
N ILE A 271 -6.63 -12.62 27.34
CA ILE A 271 -5.87 -11.36 27.34
C ILE A 271 -6.73 -10.15 27.73
N SER A 272 -7.98 -10.11 27.26
CA SER A 272 -8.90 -8.97 27.45
C SER A 272 -9.60 -8.95 28.81
N LEU A 273 -9.70 -10.08 29.53
CA LEU A 273 -10.50 -10.21 30.76
C LEU A 273 -10.13 -9.19 31.85
N PHE A 274 -8.86 -8.83 31.93
CA PHE A 274 -8.29 -8.06 33.04
C PHE A 274 -7.76 -6.68 32.58
N PRO A 275 -8.60 -5.83 31.95
CA PRO A 275 -8.11 -4.63 31.25
C PRO A 275 -7.51 -3.59 32.20
N HIS A 276 -7.89 -3.59 33.49
CA HIS A 276 -7.29 -2.67 34.48
C HIS A 276 -5.83 -2.99 34.82
N GLU A 277 -5.37 -4.21 34.56
CA GLU A 277 -4.01 -4.66 34.89
C GLU A 277 -3.14 -4.89 33.64
N PHE A 278 -3.79 -5.25 32.53
CA PHE A 278 -3.15 -5.70 31.29
C PHE A 278 -3.52 -4.86 30.05
N LEU A 279 -3.96 -3.60 30.20
CA LEU A 279 -4.30 -2.76 29.04
C LEU A 279 -3.17 -2.64 28.01
N PRO A 280 -1.89 -2.35 28.37
CA PRO A 280 -0.81 -2.32 27.38
C PRO A 280 -0.65 -3.67 26.67
N GLU A 281 -0.70 -4.77 27.42
CA GLU A 281 -0.62 -6.13 26.89
C GLU A 281 -1.76 -6.43 25.89
N ILE A 282 -2.98 -5.96 26.15
CA ILE A 282 -4.12 -6.06 25.23
C ILE A 282 -3.85 -5.30 23.92
N LEU A 283 -3.39 -4.05 24.01
CA LEU A 283 -3.09 -3.23 22.83
C LEU A 283 -1.93 -3.80 22.01
N GLY A 284 -0.95 -4.41 22.67
CA GLY A 284 0.17 -5.10 22.02
C GLY A 284 -0.26 -6.39 21.35
N PHE A 285 -1.13 -7.18 21.98
CA PHE A 285 -1.71 -8.39 21.40
C PHE A 285 -2.49 -8.04 20.12
N ASN A 286 -3.33 -7.01 20.20
CA ASN A 286 -4.08 -6.45 19.08
C ASN A 286 -3.15 -6.08 17.92
N LEU A 287 -2.11 -5.28 18.19
CA LEU A 287 -1.15 -4.83 17.17
C LEU A 287 -0.51 -5.97 16.35
N HIS A 288 -0.30 -7.15 16.94
CA HIS A 288 0.16 -8.32 16.18
C HIS A 288 -0.98 -9.08 15.49
N PHE A 289 -2.15 -9.18 16.13
CA PHE A 289 -3.24 -10.02 15.64
C PHE A 289 -3.93 -9.41 14.40
N GLU A 290 -4.06 -8.07 14.36
CA GLU A 290 -4.59 -7.32 13.20
C GLU A 290 -3.61 -7.25 11.99
N ALA A 291 -2.56 -8.08 11.97
CA ALA A 291 -1.54 -8.05 10.92
C ALA A 291 -1.60 -9.32 10.06
N ILE A 292 -1.71 -9.14 8.74
CA ILE A 292 -1.73 -10.21 7.73
C ILE A 292 -0.63 -11.25 8.00
N SER A 293 -0.94 -12.52 7.71
CA SER A 293 -0.02 -13.64 7.79
C SER A 293 0.15 -14.34 6.43
N THR A 294 1.31 -14.96 6.20
CA THR A 294 1.60 -15.74 4.99
C THR A 294 0.60 -16.89 4.80
N ASP A 295 0.13 -17.51 5.89
CA ASP A 295 -0.88 -18.59 5.83
C ASP A 295 -2.26 -18.06 5.42
N THR A 296 -2.65 -16.84 5.83
CA THR A 296 -3.87 -16.18 5.35
C THR A 296 -3.83 -16.00 3.83
N LEU A 297 -2.71 -15.51 3.30
CA LEU A 297 -2.52 -15.33 1.86
C LEU A 297 -2.62 -16.67 1.11
N LYS A 298 -1.90 -17.71 1.56
CA LYS A 298 -1.97 -19.07 0.98
C LYS A 298 -3.37 -19.66 1.03
N ALA A 299 -4.09 -19.51 2.14
CA ALA A 299 -5.46 -20.02 2.28
C ALA A 299 -6.39 -19.48 1.20
N THR A 300 -6.30 -18.19 0.85
CA THR A 300 -7.19 -17.61 -0.17
C THR A 300 -7.03 -18.21 -1.57
N ARG A 301 -5.82 -18.64 -1.91
CA ARG A 301 -5.53 -19.32 -3.17
C ARG A 301 -5.85 -20.81 -3.08
N GLU A 302 -5.34 -21.50 -2.06
CA GLU A 302 -5.37 -22.96 -2.02
C GLU A 302 -6.76 -23.52 -1.71
N LEU A 303 -7.56 -22.86 -0.85
CA LEU A 303 -8.96 -23.26 -0.63
C LEU A 303 -9.78 -23.17 -1.92
N LYS A 304 -9.59 -22.10 -2.70
CA LYS A 304 -10.24 -21.89 -4.00
C LYS A 304 -9.85 -22.99 -5.00
N GLU A 305 -8.57 -23.38 -5.02
CA GLU A 305 -8.07 -24.47 -5.88
C GLU A 305 -8.66 -25.84 -5.53
N VAL A 306 -9.06 -26.09 -4.28
CA VAL A 306 -9.74 -27.33 -3.84
C VAL A 306 -11.27 -27.22 -3.77
N GLY A 307 -11.85 -26.14 -4.30
CA GLY A 307 -13.30 -25.95 -4.37
C GLY A 307 -13.96 -25.66 -3.02
N ILE A 308 -13.29 -24.89 -2.17
CA ILE A 308 -13.80 -24.36 -0.90
C ILE A 308 -13.78 -22.82 -0.98
N ASP A 309 -14.82 -22.16 -0.45
CA ASP A 309 -14.93 -20.70 -0.47
C ASP A 309 -13.87 -20.05 0.45
N PRO A 310 -12.94 -19.22 -0.08
CA PRO A 310 -11.94 -18.54 0.71
C PRO A 310 -12.43 -17.24 1.38
N TYR A 311 -13.68 -16.82 1.18
CA TYR A 311 -14.13 -15.44 1.46
C TYR A 311 -13.78 -14.91 2.86
N TYR A 312 -13.89 -15.74 3.90
CA TYR A 312 -13.47 -15.38 5.26
C TYR A 312 -11.99 -14.94 5.33
N PHE A 313 -11.07 -15.66 4.67
CA PHE A 313 -9.64 -15.29 4.64
C PHE A 313 -9.37 -14.12 3.70
N LEU A 314 -10.16 -13.97 2.63
CA LEU A 314 -10.06 -12.85 1.69
C LEU A 314 -10.45 -11.51 2.34
N LEU A 315 -11.44 -11.54 3.22
CA LEU A 315 -11.86 -10.38 4.02
C LEU A 315 -10.69 -9.83 4.84
N HIS A 316 -10.03 -10.68 5.63
CA HIS A 316 -8.83 -10.33 6.41
C HIS A 316 -7.70 -9.70 5.58
N ILE A 317 -7.44 -10.16 4.34
CA ILE A 317 -6.44 -9.50 3.47
C ILE A 317 -6.80 -8.02 3.20
N SER A 318 -8.08 -7.72 3.06
CA SER A 318 -8.54 -6.35 2.77
C SER A 318 -8.54 -5.43 4.00
N ILE A 319 -8.90 -5.96 5.18
CA ILE A 319 -9.06 -5.17 6.41
C ILE A 319 -7.81 -5.15 7.31
N ASP A 320 -6.93 -6.16 7.29
CA ASP A 320 -5.77 -6.25 8.20
C ASP A 320 -4.53 -5.47 7.69
N ASN A 321 -4.75 -4.35 6.99
CA ASN A 321 -3.70 -3.59 6.31
C ASN A 321 -3.16 -2.41 7.14
N THR A 322 -1.89 -2.05 6.94
CA THR A 322 -1.19 -0.98 7.68
C THR A 322 -1.42 0.45 7.16
N HIS A 323 -2.26 0.64 6.13
CA HIS A 323 -2.55 1.95 5.57
C HIS A 323 -3.84 2.56 6.17
N SER A 324 -4.96 1.85 6.06
CA SER A 324 -6.26 2.27 6.57
C SER A 324 -7.05 1.16 7.29
N GLY A 325 -6.48 -0.05 7.36
CA GLY A 325 -7.07 -1.22 7.99
C GLY A 325 -6.97 -1.28 9.52
N HIS A 326 -7.40 -2.40 10.09
CA HIS A 326 -7.27 -2.72 11.52
C HIS A 326 -5.83 -2.58 12.02
N SER A 327 -4.84 -2.99 11.22
CA SER A 327 -3.41 -2.78 11.51
C SER A 327 -3.06 -1.28 11.67
N ALA A 328 -3.59 -0.42 10.79
CA ALA A 328 -3.39 1.03 10.90
C ALA A 328 -4.09 1.62 12.15
N ILE A 329 -5.33 1.18 12.43
CA ILE A 329 -6.08 1.59 13.62
C ILE A 329 -5.34 1.13 14.89
N ALA A 330 -4.78 -0.08 14.90
CA ALA A 330 -4.00 -0.63 16.01
C ALA A 330 -2.74 0.20 16.29
N ILE A 331 -1.99 0.62 15.26
CA ILE A 331 -0.84 1.52 15.41
C ILE A 331 -1.26 2.85 16.04
N GLU A 332 -2.37 3.44 15.61
CA GLU A 332 -2.86 4.72 16.15
C GLU A 332 -3.35 4.58 17.60
N VAL A 333 -4.07 3.49 17.92
CA VAL A 333 -4.51 3.15 19.28
C VAL A 333 -3.30 3.01 20.22
N VAL A 334 -2.23 2.35 19.77
CA VAL A 334 -0.96 2.25 20.51
C VAL A 334 -0.32 3.62 20.68
N CYS A 335 -0.24 4.44 19.63
CA CYS A 335 0.36 5.77 19.70
C CYS A 335 -0.40 6.72 20.64
N GLU A 336 -1.72 6.73 20.60
CA GLU A 336 -2.56 7.52 21.52
C GLU A 336 -2.45 7.03 22.98
N TYR A 337 -2.39 5.72 23.21
CA TYR A 337 -2.15 5.18 24.54
C TYR A 337 -0.77 5.58 25.09
N MET A 338 0.28 5.42 24.28
CA MET A 338 1.65 5.76 24.67
C MET A 338 1.83 7.27 24.90
N ARG A 339 1.15 8.11 24.10
CA ARG A 339 1.10 9.57 24.32
C ARG A 339 0.43 9.90 25.66
N HIS A 340 -0.72 9.28 25.97
CA HIS A 340 -1.39 9.49 27.25
C HIS A 340 -0.53 9.08 28.44
N VAL A 341 0.09 7.90 28.42
CA VAL A 341 0.97 7.45 29.51
C VAL A 341 2.20 8.35 29.65
N LEU A 342 2.78 8.84 28.55
CA LEU A 342 3.90 9.78 28.61
C LEU A 342 3.49 11.12 29.24
N GLU A 343 2.27 11.61 28.98
CA GLU A 343 1.71 12.83 29.58
C GLU A 343 1.34 12.66 31.06
N SER A 344 0.84 11.48 31.48
CA SER A 344 0.33 11.26 32.84
C SER A 344 1.35 10.66 33.81
N GLU A 345 2.27 9.82 33.33
CA GLU A 345 3.23 9.05 34.13
C GLU A 345 4.71 9.34 33.77
N GLY A 346 4.96 10.14 32.74
CA GLY A 346 6.29 10.51 32.29
C GLY A 346 7.06 9.38 31.60
N GLN A 347 8.34 9.62 31.34
CA GLN A 347 9.21 8.71 30.57
C GLN A 347 9.37 7.32 31.20
N GLU A 348 9.45 7.23 32.54
CA GLU A 348 9.58 5.93 33.23
C GLU A 348 8.28 5.10 33.15
N GLY A 349 7.12 5.75 33.27
CA GLY A 349 5.81 5.13 33.07
C GLY A 349 5.64 4.65 31.63
N ALA A 350 5.95 5.51 30.65
CA ALA A 350 5.92 5.17 29.23
C ALA A 350 6.83 3.96 28.92
N GLN A 351 8.07 3.93 29.42
CA GLN A 351 8.97 2.80 29.20
C GLN A 351 8.45 1.49 29.79
N LYS A 352 7.77 1.52 30.95
CA LYS A 352 7.13 0.34 31.56
C LYS A 352 5.89 -0.12 30.75
N ALA A 353 5.05 0.82 30.32
CA ALA A 353 3.89 0.54 29.48
C ALA A 353 4.31 -0.05 28.13
N TRP A 354 5.39 0.46 27.52
CA TRP A 354 5.94 -0.08 26.28
C TRP A 354 6.45 -1.52 26.44
N GLY A 355 7.20 -1.82 27.51
CA GLY A 355 7.67 -3.19 27.77
C GLY A 355 6.52 -4.20 27.98
N LYS A 356 5.42 -3.76 28.60
CA LYS A 356 4.18 -4.55 28.71
C LYS A 356 3.50 -4.75 27.35
N LEU A 357 3.41 -3.70 26.53
CA LEU A 357 2.87 -3.78 25.18
C LEU A 357 3.68 -4.76 24.30
N GLN A 358 5.01 -4.72 24.39
CA GLN A 358 5.88 -5.70 23.74
C GLN A 358 5.60 -7.14 24.22
N ALA A 359 5.35 -7.37 25.51
CA ALA A 359 4.96 -8.69 26.01
C ALA A 359 3.60 -9.17 25.45
N GLY A 360 2.63 -8.26 25.30
CA GLY A 360 1.36 -8.53 24.63
C GLY A 360 1.51 -8.92 23.16
N TYR A 361 2.34 -8.18 22.41
CA TYR A 361 2.68 -8.50 21.02
C TYR A 361 3.34 -9.89 20.94
N LEU A 362 4.31 -10.18 21.82
CA LEU A 362 4.99 -11.47 21.87
C LEU A 362 4.06 -12.63 22.27
N LEU A 363 3.04 -12.40 23.11
CA LEU A 363 2.01 -13.40 23.40
C LEU A 363 1.30 -13.85 22.12
N SER A 364 0.99 -12.91 21.23
CA SER A 364 0.35 -13.18 19.95
C SER A 364 1.32 -13.78 18.92
N SER A 365 2.56 -13.28 18.83
CA SER A 365 3.54 -13.70 17.80
C SER A 365 4.30 -15.00 18.10
N CYS A 366 4.49 -15.34 19.38
CA CYS A 366 5.25 -16.52 19.80
C CYS A 366 4.37 -17.74 20.13
N LEU A 367 3.06 -17.58 20.26
CA LEU A 367 2.15 -18.72 20.38
C LEU A 367 1.93 -19.34 18.99
N PRO A 368 2.17 -20.66 18.80
CA PRO A 368 1.91 -21.30 17.52
C PRO A 368 0.40 -21.38 17.26
N GLY A 369 -0.13 -20.44 16.46
CA GLY A 369 -1.53 -20.49 15.98
C GLY A 369 -1.74 -21.36 14.73
N ALA A 370 -0.66 -21.66 13.99
CA ALA A 370 -0.71 -22.39 12.74
C ALA A 370 -1.01 -23.90 12.92
N VAL A 371 -1.94 -24.42 12.11
CA VAL A 371 -2.18 -25.86 11.97
C VAL A 371 -1.30 -26.40 10.86
N ILE A 372 -0.39 -27.31 11.21
CA ILE A 372 0.45 -28.03 10.24
C ILE A 372 -0.31 -29.27 9.74
N CYS A 373 -0.59 -29.31 8.44
CA CYS A 373 -1.29 -30.37 7.75
C CYS A 373 -0.53 -31.72 7.77
N PRO A 374 -1.22 -32.88 7.81
CA PRO A 374 -0.61 -34.20 7.68
C PRO A 374 0.32 -34.37 6.47
N SER A 375 -0.03 -33.83 5.31
CA SER A 375 0.78 -33.86 4.08
C SER A 375 2.08 -33.05 4.24
N GLN A 376 2.00 -31.86 4.84
CA GLN A 376 3.18 -31.09 5.25
C GLN A 376 4.04 -31.87 6.25
N LYS A 377 3.44 -32.58 7.22
CA LYS A 377 4.17 -33.43 8.17
C LYS A 377 4.90 -34.61 7.48
N GLN A 378 4.41 -35.08 6.33
CA GLN A 378 5.08 -36.11 5.52
C GLN A 378 6.17 -35.53 4.60
N LEU A 379 5.90 -34.40 3.92
CA LEU A 379 6.90 -33.67 3.13
C LEU A 379 8.07 -33.17 4.00
N ASN A 380 7.78 -32.71 5.21
CA ASN A 380 8.75 -32.28 6.22
C ASN A 380 9.44 -33.44 6.96
N SER A 381 9.35 -34.67 6.44
CA SER A 381 10.37 -35.69 6.75
C SER A 381 11.75 -35.29 6.17
N GLY A 382 11.78 -34.40 5.18
CA GLY A 382 12.86 -33.41 5.02
C GLY A 382 12.69 -32.30 6.06
N SER A 383 13.34 -32.45 7.21
CA SER A 383 13.16 -31.62 8.40
C SER A 383 13.33 -30.12 8.18
N ASN A 384 12.39 -29.32 8.70
CA ASN A 384 12.56 -27.87 8.85
C ASN A 384 13.53 -27.58 10.01
N ILE A 385 14.82 -27.44 9.70
CA ILE A 385 15.89 -27.43 10.70
C ILE A 385 16.06 -26.03 11.30
N SER A 386 15.57 -25.89 12.53
CA SER A 386 15.95 -24.82 13.44
C SER A 386 17.07 -25.29 14.36
N LEU A 387 18.11 -24.45 14.51
CA LEU A 387 19.23 -24.67 15.42
C LEU A 387 19.07 -23.70 16.60
N SER A 388 19.22 -24.19 17.83
CA SER A 388 19.20 -23.32 19.01
C SER A 388 20.36 -22.32 19.01
N PRO A 389 20.26 -21.17 19.70
CA PRO A 389 21.35 -20.19 19.78
C PRO A 389 22.68 -20.74 20.34
N ALA A 390 22.64 -21.82 21.12
CA ALA A 390 23.83 -22.54 21.56
C ALA A 390 24.44 -23.40 20.43
N GLU A 391 23.60 -24.17 19.73
CA GLU A 391 23.98 -24.96 18.55
C GLU A 391 24.57 -24.10 17.43
N VAL A 392 23.99 -22.91 17.15
CA VAL A 392 24.52 -21.96 16.15
C VAL A 392 25.94 -21.48 16.53
N LYS A 393 26.18 -21.17 17.81
CA LYS A 393 27.53 -20.78 18.28
C LYS A 393 28.53 -21.91 18.13
N VAL A 394 28.15 -23.14 18.48
CA VAL A 394 28.97 -24.34 18.29
C VAL A 394 29.29 -24.57 16.81
N ILE A 395 28.30 -24.43 15.92
CA ILE A 395 28.49 -24.56 14.47
C ILE A 395 29.42 -23.49 13.90
N ASN A 396 29.33 -22.24 14.37
CA ASN A 396 30.24 -21.19 13.91
C ASN A 396 31.70 -21.47 14.31
N ILE A 397 31.94 -22.05 15.49
CA ILE A 397 33.27 -22.52 15.91
C ILE A 397 33.78 -23.63 14.97
N PHE A 398 32.95 -24.65 14.70
CA PHE A 398 33.33 -25.73 13.77
C PHE A 398 33.55 -25.23 12.34
N ARG A 399 32.73 -24.30 11.83
CA ARG A 399 32.89 -23.69 10.50
C ARG A 399 34.18 -22.88 10.38
N ALA A 400 34.53 -22.08 11.40
CA ALA A 400 35.76 -21.30 11.41
C ALA A 400 37.01 -22.22 11.38
N LYS A 401 36.97 -23.34 12.12
CA LYS A 401 38.08 -24.30 12.18
C LYS A 401 38.14 -25.23 10.97
N ALA A 402 36.99 -25.59 10.38
CA ALA A 402 36.88 -26.47 9.21
C ALA A 402 37.73 -26.01 8.02
N GLN A 403 37.78 -24.69 7.77
CA GLN A 403 38.57 -24.06 6.70
C GLN A 403 40.05 -24.46 6.71
N VAL A 404 40.61 -24.75 7.89
CA VAL A 404 41.99 -25.20 8.06
C VAL A 404 42.04 -26.71 8.35
N ALA A 405 41.17 -27.20 9.25
CA ALA A 405 41.23 -28.55 9.79
C ALA A 405 40.86 -29.66 8.79
N HIS A 406 40.02 -29.37 7.78
CA HIS A 406 39.55 -30.37 6.81
C HIS A 406 40.72 -31.12 6.13
N GLY A 407 41.69 -30.36 5.58
CA GLY A 407 42.85 -30.94 4.87
C GLY A 407 43.81 -31.73 5.77
N PHE A 408 43.89 -31.42 7.06
CA PHE A 408 44.75 -32.13 8.01
C PHE A 408 44.12 -33.42 8.56
N HIS A 409 42.79 -33.58 8.45
CA HIS A 409 42.09 -34.78 8.93
C HIS A 409 41.85 -35.86 7.87
N CYS A 410 42.22 -35.65 6.60
CA CYS A 410 42.04 -36.64 5.52
C CYS A 410 42.71 -38.00 5.78
N SER A 411 43.78 -38.05 6.57
CA SER A 411 44.45 -39.30 6.98
C SER A 411 43.93 -39.88 8.31
N SER A 412 43.01 -39.19 8.99
CA SER A 412 42.44 -39.61 10.27
C SER A 412 41.43 -40.75 10.07
N ARG A 413 41.63 -41.85 10.81
CA ARG A 413 40.70 -42.99 10.82
C ARG A 413 39.52 -42.80 11.80
N VAL A 414 39.43 -41.64 12.47
CA VAL A 414 38.39 -41.36 13.47
C VAL A 414 37.06 -41.03 12.79
N LYS A 415 35.98 -41.58 13.33
CA LYS A 415 34.59 -41.34 12.88
C LYS A 415 33.73 -40.80 14.02
N ILE A 416 32.74 -39.98 13.67
CA ILE A 416 31.69 -39.48 14.57
C ILE A 416 30.36 -39.86 13.93
N GLY A 417 29.55 -40.67 14.61
CA GLY A 417 28.43 -41.35 13.96
C GLY A 417 28.92 -42.25 12.81
N SER A 418 28.34 -42.10 11.62
CA SER A 418 28.65 -42.90 10.43
C SER A 418 29.78 -42.36 9.54
N ARG A 419 30.16 -41.08 9.68
CA ARG A 419 31.11 -40.37 8.79
C ARG A 419 32.48 -40.14 9.44
N SER A 420 33.51 -39.89 8.63
CA SER A 420 34.84 -39.49 9.10
C SER A 420 34.84 -38.07 9.66
N VAL A 421 35.85 -37.74 10.47
CA VAL A 421 36.05 -36.35 10.93
C VAL A 421 36.34 -35.40 9.75
N ALA A 422 37.02 -35.86 8.69
CA ALA A 422 37.24 -35.06 7.49
C ALA A 422 35.93 -34.74 6.77
N ASP A 423 35.05 -35.72 6.58
CA ASP A 423 33.76 -35.56 5.91
C ASP A 423 32.84 -34.58 6.66
N TRP A 424 32.86 -34.63 8.00
CA TRP A 424 32.06 -33.73 8.83
C TRP A 424 32.56 -32.28 8.82
N LEU A 425 33.87 -32.09 8.63
CA LEU A 425 34.52 -30.79 8.58
C LEU A 425 34.70 -30.26 7.15
N ASP A 426 34.02 -30.84 6.15
CA ASP A 426 33.96 -30.28 4.80
C ASP A 426 33.39 -28.85 4.82
N PRO A 427 34.15 -27.82 4.37
CA PRO A 427 33.71 -26.43 4.46
C PRO A 427 32.49 -26.10 3.59
N VAL A 428 32.28 -26.82 2.48
CA VAL A 428 31.16 -26.62 1.56
C VAL A 428 29.91 -27.28 2.14
N ALA A 429 30.02 -28.51 2.64
CA ALA A 429 28.91 -29.23 3.24
C ALA A 429 28.40 -28.53 4.52
N LEU A 430 29.30 -27.97 5.35
CA LEU A 430 28.96 -27.13 6.51
C LEU A 430 28.20 -25.82 6.18
N GLY A 431 27.96 -25.51 4.91
CA GLY A 431 27.03 -24.47 4.47
C GLY A 431 25.55 -24.85 4.67
N SER A 432 25.19 -26.14 4.54
CA SER A 432 23.81 -26.64 4.65
C SER A 432 23.35 -26.74 6.11
N LYS A 433 22.10 -26.34 6.41
CA LYS A 433 21.51 -26.47 7.76
C LYS A 433 21.33 -27.94 8.14
N GLU A 434 21.02 -28.77 7.14
CA GLU A 434 20.86 -30.22 7.21
C GLU A 434 22.17 -30.88 7.66
N TRP A 435 23.29 -30.44 7.08
CA TRP A 435 24.62 -30.90 7.49
C TRP A 435 25.00 -30.43 8.90
N GLN A 436 24.70 -29.16 9.23
CA GLN A 436 24.96 -28.58 10.54
C GLN A 436 24.22 -29.33 11.66
N LYS A 437 22.93 -29.61 11.47
CA LYS A 437 22.14 -30.39 12.44
C LYS A 437 22.59 -31.84 12.49
N GLY A 438 22.88 -32.46 11.34
CA GLY A 438 23.47 -33.79 11.27
C GLY A 438 24.76 -33.93 12.10
N LEU A 439 25.64 -32.92 12.06
CA LEU A 439 26.87 -32.88 12.87
C LEU A 439 26.56 -32.76 14.37
N LEU A 440 25.67 -31.85 14.76
CA LEU A 440 25.29 -31.64 16.18
C LEU A 440 24.58 -32.84 16.78
N ASP A 441 23.73 -33.52 16.01
CA ASP A 441 23.04 -34.72 16.45
C ASP A 441 24.00 -35.91 16.50
N ALA A 442 24.93 -36.04 15.54
CA ALA A 442 26.00 -37.03 15.59
C ALA A 442 26.96 -36.82 16.78
N LEU A 443 27.29 -35.57 17.13
CA LEU A 443 28.09 -35.23 18.30
C LEU A 443 27.33 -35.52 19.61
N SER A 444 26.11 -35.00 19.76
CA SER A 444 25.34 -35.11 21.00
C SER A 444 24.85 -36.54 21.29
N SER A 445 24.69 -37.38 20.25
CA SER A 445 24.40 -38.83 20.39
C SER A 445 25.65 -39.68 20.63
N SER A 446 26.85 -39.13 20.44
CA SER A 446 28.12 -39.85 20.57
C SER A 446 28.50 -40.08 22.04
N LYS A 447 27.93 -41.13 22.65
CA LYS A 447 28.11 -41.50 24.07
C LYS A 447 29.57 -41.63 24.55
N TYR A 448 30.52 -41.83 23.63
CA TYR A 448 31.95 -41.95 23.94
C TYR A 448 32.68 -40.59 23.99
N TRP A 449 32.09 -39.56 23.37
CA TRP A 449 32.68 -38.23 23.24
C TRP A 449 31.91 -37.17 24.05
N ILE A 450 30.59 -37.26 24.15
CA ILE A 450 29.72 -36.31 24.86
C ILE A 450 28.79 -37.04 25.85
N CYS A 451 28.73 -36.50 27.07
CA CYS A 451 27.76 -36.85 28.11
C CYS A 451 26.76 -35.68 28.26
N LYS A 452 25.52 -35.86 27.81
CA LYS A 452 24.47 -34.82 27.86
C LYS A 452 24.23 -34.36 29.30
N GLY A 453 24.24 -33.05 29.54
CA GLY A 453 24.04 -32.45 30.86
C GLY A 453 25.24 -32.56 31.82
N ASP A 454 26.39 -33.09 31.39
CA ASP A 454 27.64 -33.09 32.18
C ASP A 454 28.90 -33.01 31.30
N SER A 455 29.27 -31.77 30.97
CA SER A 455 30.43 -31.43 30.16
C SER A 455 31.75 -31.95 30.75
N ARG A 456 31.88 -32.09 32.08
CA ARG A 456 33.12 -32.54 32.74
C ARG A 456 33.40 -34.04 32.50
N LYS A 457 32.36 -34.84 32.31
CA LYS A 457 32.48 -36.27 31.95
C LYS A 457 32.66 -36.50 30.45
N SER A 458 32.46 -35.48 29.62
CA SER A 458 32.56 -35.58 28.17
C SER A 458 34.02 -35.66 27.72
N ARG A 459 34.43 -36.80 27.14
CA ARG A 459 35.81 -36.99 26.65
C ARG A 459 36.24 -35.91 25.65
N PHE A 460 35.32 -35.42 24.83
CA PHE A 460 35.59 -34.32 23.89
C PHE A 460 36.15 -33.07 24.60
N ILE A 461 35.60 -32.71 25.75
CA ILE A 461 36.05 -31.58 26.57
C ILE A 461 37.40 -31.89 27.25
N GLN A 462 37.61 -33.12 27.71
CA GLN A 462 38.87 -33.54 28.34
C GLN A 462 40.06 -33.52 27.36
N GLU A 463 39.84 -33.88 26.10
CA GLU A 463 40.89 -33.86 25.06
C GLU A 463 41.27 -32.44 24.60
N LEU A 464 40.47 -31.41 24.96
CA LEU A 464 40.79 -29.98 24.76
C LEU A 464 41.61 -29.36 25.90
N GLN A 465 41.64 -30.00 27.07
CA GLN A 465 42.37 -29.52 28.25
C GLN A 465 43.87 -29.87 28.18
N TRP A 466 44.67 -29.31 29.09
CA TRP A 466 46.10 -29.62 29.20
C TRP A 466 46.32 -31.15 29.35
N ASN A 467 47.30 -31.71 28.62
CA ASN A 467 47.54 -33.14 28.36
C ASN A 467 46.56 -33.85 27.39
N GLY A 468 45.51 -33.19 26.89
CA GLY A 468 44.62 -33.71 25.85
C GLY A 468 45.22 -33.60 24.44
N ARG A 469 44.86 -34.50 23.51
CA ARG A 469 45.44 -34.51 22.15
C ARG A 469 44.99 -33.33 21.25
N MET A 470 44.01 -32.55 21.69
CA MET A 470 43.51 -31.35 21.00
C MET A 470 43.80 -30.07 21.79
N PHE A 471 44.68 -30.13 22.81
CA PHE A 471 45.07 -28.97 23.59
C PHE A 471 45.59 -27.82 22.70
N GLY A 472 45.11 -26.60 22.97
CA GLY A 472 45.49 -25.39 22.20
C GLY A 472 44.79 -25.22 20.85
N SER A 473 43.96 -26.16 20.40
CA SER A 473 43.21 -26.02 19.13
C SER A 473 41.91 -25.20 19.24
N PHE A 474 41.43 -24.95 20.47
CA PHE A 474 40.27 -24.11 20.78
C PHE A 474 40.68 -23.05 21.82
N THR A 475 40.12 -21.84 21.72
CA THR A 475 40.31 -20.78 22.71
C THR A 475 39.47 -21.04 23.96
N GLN A 476 39.75 -20.30 25.04
CA GLN A 476 39.00 -20.43 26.29
C GLN A 476 37.50 -20.10 26.12
N ASP A 477 37.16 -19.14 25.26
CA ASP A 477 35.76 -18.78 24.98
C ASP A 477 35.05 -19.84 24.14
N GLU A 478 35.72 -20.41 23.14
CA GLU A 478 35.18 -21.53 22.36
C GLU A 478 34.94 -22.76 23.24
N TYR A 479 35.88 -23.06 24.14
CA TYR A 479 35.73 -24.10 25.17
C TYR A 479 34.51 -23.83 26.06
N ASN A 480 34.32 -22.60 26.54
CA ASN A 480 33.19 -22.20 27.39
C ASN A 480 31.84 -22.30 26.65
N VAL A 481 31.80 -22.06 25.34
CA VAL A 481 30.61 -22.26 24.50
C VAL A 481 30.27 -23.75 24.38
N LEU A 482 31.28 -24.59 24.15
CA LEU A 482 31.10 -26.04 24.00
C LEU A 482 30.64 -26.73 25.29
N THR A 483 31.22 -26.38 26.44
CA THR A 483 30.77 -26.92 27.74
C THR A 483 29.33 -26.50 28.04
N LYS A 484 29.01 -25.20 27.90
CA LYS A 484 27.66 -24.68 28.12
C LYS A 484 26.63 -25.33 27.20
N TRP A 485 26.95 -25.57 25.93
CA TRP A 485 26.06 -26.31 25.03
C TRP A 485 25.78 -27.73 25.53
N ILE A 486 26.81 -28.49 25.90
CA ILE A 486 26.66 -29.87 26.43
C ILE A 486 25.80 -29.90 27.70
N ASP A 487 26.01 -28.93 28.60
CA ASP A 487 25.28 -28.82 29.87
C ASP A 487 23.82 -28.35 29.70
N THR A 488 23.48 -27.71 28.57
CA THR A 488 22.10 -27.28 28.24
C THR A 488 21.26 -28.30 27.48
N LEU A 489 21.80 -29.49 27.14
CA LEU A 489 21.02 -30.53 26.47
C LEU A 489 19.92 -31.07 27.42
N PRO A 490 18.64 -31.12 26.98
CA PRO A 490 17.49 -31.16 27.90
C PRO A 490 17.32 -32.47 28.68
N ASN A 491 16.78 -32.31 29.90
CA ASN A 491 15.97 -33.29 30.64
C ASN A 491 14.55 -32.66 30.79
N ASN A 492 13.50 -33.45 30.60
CA ASN A 492 12.15 -32.94 30.25
C ASN A 492 11.30 -32.35 31.40
N SER A 493 10.26 -31.57 31.02
CA SER A 493 9.05 -31.10 31.76
C SER A 493 9.08 -29.76 32.53
N SER A 494 8.11 -28.85 32.25
CA SER A 494 7.81 -27.66 33.09
C SER A 494 6.34 -27.20 33.10
N ILE A 495 5.61 -27.20 31.97
CA ILE A 495 4.27 -26.58 31.85
C ILE A 495 3.18 -27.26 32.72
N LEU A 496 3.19 -28.59 32.87
CA LEU A 496 2.20 -29.28 33.70
C LEU A 496 2.14 -28.79 35.15
N ARG A 497 3.27 -28.33 35.71
CA ARG A 497 3.35 -27.95 37.13
C ARG A 497 2.43 -26.79 37.47
N THR A 498 2.25 -25.82 36.56
CA THR A 498 1.39 -24.64 36.82
C THR A 498 -0.10 -25.01 36.83
N LEU A 499 -0.51 -25.95 35.97
CA LEU A 499 -1.90 -26.41 35.90
C LEU A 499 -2.29 -27.32 37.09
N ASP A 500 -1.37 -28.13 37.61
CA ASP A 500 -1.65 -29.01 38.76
C ASP A 500 -1.42 -28.31 40.12
N ALA A 501 -0.44 -27.41 40.25
CA ALA A 501 -0.14 -26.75 41.53
C ALA A 501 -1.28 -25.83 42.02
N MET A 502 -2.09 -25.26 41.12
CA MET A 502 -3.24 -24.43 41.49
C MET A 502 -4.51 -25.23 41.83
N VAL A 503 -4.48 -26.55 41.73
CA VAL A 503 -5.60 -27.43 42.13
C VAL A 503 -5.49 -27.86 43.61
N GLN A 504 -4.32 -27.70 44.25
CA GLN A 504 -4.09 -28.19 45.62
C GLN A 504 -3.89 -27.11 46.71
N ASN A 505 -3.61 -25.86 46.36
CA ASN A 505 -3.52 -24.76 47.33
C ASN A 505 -4.74 -23.83 47.25
N GLY A 506 -5.82 -24.25 47.91
CA GLY A 506 -6.66 -23.28 48.60
C GLY A 506 -5.96 -22.79 49.87
N ASP A 507 -6.24 -21.55 50.28
CA ASP A 507 -5.64 -20.84 51.42
C ASP A 507 -4.14 -20.50 51.26
N ASP A 508 -3.84 -19.29 50.76
CA ASP A 508 -3.30 -18.23 51.65
C ASP A 508 -3.43 -16.81 51.06
N ASP A 509 -3.29 -15.80 51.92
CA ASP A 509 -3.85 -14.45 51.76
C ASP A 509 -3.05 -13.49 50.84
N ASN A 510 -3.79 -12.78 49.96
CA ASN A 510 -3.66 -11.33 49.78
C ASN A 510 -4.84 -10.76 49.00
N ASN A 511 -5.91 -10.44 49.72
CA ASN A 511 -7.14 -9.86 49.18
C ASN A 511 -6.95 -8.55 48.40
N LYS A 512 -6.86 -8.64 47.07
CA LYS A 512 -7.60 -7.74 46.17
C LYS A 512 -8.71 -8.54 45.53
N ASP A 513 -9.95 -8.19 45.83
CA ASP A 513 -11.13 -8.85 45.26
C ASP A 513 -11.10 -8.73 43.72
N ILE A 514 -10.81 -9.84 43.04
CA ILE A 514 -10.74 -9.91 41.57
C ILE A 514 -12.12 -9.60 40.94
N LEU A 515 -13.20 -9.74 41.71
CA LEU A 515 -14.57 -9.42 41.28
C LEU A 515 -14.90 -7.92 41.41
N SER A 516 -14.08 -7.13 42.12
CA SER A 516 -14.35 -5.70 42.37
C SER A 516 -14.46 -4.84 41.10
N GLY A 517 -13.79 -5.25 40.02
CA GLY A 517 -13.87 -4.63 38.68
C GLY A 517 -14.97 -5.20 37.75
N TYR A 518 -15.85 -6.07 38.26
CA TYR A 518 -16.91 -6.72 37.48
C TYR A 518 -18.30 -6.41 38.06
N PRO A 519 -19.10 -5.50 37.45
CA PRO A 519 -20.42 -5.11 37.94
C PRO A 519 -21.42 -6.27 38.10
N VAL A 520 -21.20 -7.38 37.39
CA VAL A 520 -22.08 -8.56 37.37
C VAL A 520 -21.71 -9.59 38.44
N PHE A 521 -20.48 -9.57 38.96
CA PHE A 521 -19.96 -10.59 39.88
C PHE A 521 -19.80 -10.11 41.33
N GLN A 522 -20.16 -8.86 41.64
CA GLN A 522 -20.27 -8.39 43.02
C GLN A 522 -21.32 -9.23 43.78
N ARG A 523 -20.89 -9.91 44.85
CA ARG A 523 -21.82 -10.62 45.75
C ARG A 523 -22.81 -9.61 46.37
N PRO A 524 -24.07 -10.00 46.61
CA PRO A 524 -25.03 -9.13 47.29
C PRO A 524 -24.50 -8.73 48.66
N PHE A 525 -24.37 -7.42 48.89
CA PHE A 525 -23.76 -6.84 50.10
C PHE A 525 -24.42 -7.35 51.39
N SER A 526 -23.66 -8.14 52.16
CA SER A 526 -23.97 -8.46 53.56
C SER A 526 -22.97 -7.75 54.48
N GLY A 527 -23.37 -6.65 55.09
CA GLY A 527 -22.58 -5.94 56.11
C GLY A 527 -22.21 -4.51 55.73
N TRP A 528 -22.99 -3.55 56.23
CA TRP A 528 -22.54 -2.17 56.36
C TRP A 528 -21.70 -2.03 57.64
N SER A 529 -20.48 -1.51 57.51
CA SER A 529 -19.85 -0.74 58.59
C SER A 529 -18.91 0.32 58.02
N SER A 530 -19.33 1.57 58.16
CA SER A 530 -18.51 2.79 58.30
C SER A 530 -17.35 3.06 57.33
N GLY A 531 -17.56 3.97 56.36
CA GLY A 531 -16.46 4.74 55.76
C GLY A 531 -16.63 5.13 54.29
N ILE A 532 -17.56 6.03 53.96
CA ILE A 532 -17.64 6.65 52.63
C ILE A 532 -16.74 7.90 52.59
N PRO A 533 -15.70 7.98 51.74
CA PRO A 533 -15.00 9.24 51.45
C PRO A 533 -15.96 10.22 50.76
N LYS A 534 -15.88 11.52 51.13
CA LYS A 534 -16.87 12.59 50.88
C LYS A 534 -17.29 12.92 49.42
N ALA A 535 -16.94 12.12 48.42
CA ALA A 535 -17.08 12.49 47.01
C ALA A 535 -18.40 12.08 46.32
N PHE A 536 -19.17 11.10 46.83
CA PHE A 536 -20.37 10.59 46.13
C PHE A 536 -21.55 10.22 47.05
N GLN A 537 -22.69 10.90 46.86
CA GLN A 537 -24.03 10.44 47.26
C GLN A 537 -25.12 10.98 46.29
N PRO A 538 -26.02 10.11 45.78
CA PRO A 538 -27.26 10.52 45.11
C PRO A 538 -28.51 10.31 45.99
N ALA A 539 -29.53 11.17 45.84
CA ALA A 539 -30.80 11.11 46.57
C ALA A 539 -31.87 10.21 45.89
N THR A 540 -32.84 9.68 46.65
CA THR A 540 -33.87 8.72 46.17
C THR A 540 -35.27 8.92 46.80
N THR A 541 -36.29 8.22 46.27
CA THR A 541 -37.78 8.12 46.55
C THR A 541 -38.66 8.62 45.37
N LEU A 542 -39.91 8.19 45.09
CA LEU A 542 -40.83 7.16 45.65
C LEU A 542 -41.94 6.74 44.61
N PHE A 543 -42.93 5.94 45.07
CA PHE A 543 -44.31 5.71 44.58
C PHE A 543 -44.67 4.50 43.69
N LYS A 544 -45.96 4.06 43.80
CA LYS A 544 -46.59 2.81 43.30
C LYS A 544 -48.07 3.04 42.95
N PHE A 545 -48.63 2.42 41.89
CA PHE A 545 -50.09 2.34 41.59
C PHE A 545 -50.45 1.14 40.65
N PRO A 546 -51.72 0.87 40.20
CA PRO A 546 -52.21 -0.48 39.84
C PRO A 546 -52.74 -0.68 38.38
N GLU A 547 -53.15 -1.92 38.08
CA GLU A 547 -53.21 -2.55 36.74
C GLU A 547 -54.53 -2.40 35.93
N LEU A 548 -54.44 -2.40 34.59
CA LEU A 548 -55.52 -2.51 33.58
C LEU A 548 -54.93 -3.02 32.21
N PRO A 549 -55.72 -3.30 31.12
CA PRO A 549 -55.71 -4.60 30.44
C PRO A 549 -54.88 -4.71 29.14
N SER A 550 -54.83 -5.92 28.58
CA SER A 550 -53.96 -6.40 27.48
C SER A 550 -54.31 -5.90 26.06
N LEU A 551 -53.28 -5.74 25.22
CA LEU A 551 -53.38 -5.50 23.77
C LEU A 551 -52.72 -6.63 22.94
N ASP A 552 -53.12 -6.72 21.67
CA ASP A 552 -52.64 -7.68 20.66
C ASP A 552 -51.78 -6.97 19.58
N ILE A 553 -50.82 -7.69 18.97
CA ILE A 553 -49.74 -7.07 18.17
C ILE A 553 -49.50 -7.81 16.84
N GLY A 554 -49.86 -7.15 15.74
CA GLY A 554 -49.51 -7.56 14.38
C GLY A 554 -48.67 -6.52 13.62
N GLY A 555 -47.61 -6.97 12.96
CA GLY A 555 -47.17 -6.36 11.69
C GLY A 555 -46.42 -5.02 11.71
N ARG A 556 -45.73 -4.62 12.78
CA ARG A 556 -44.71 -3.53 12.79
C ARG A 556 -43.70 -3.73 13.95
N PRO A 557 -42.51 -3.11 13.95
CA PRO A 557 -41.36 -3.56 14.74
C PRO A 557 -41.62 -3.52 16.27
N VAL A 558 -41.30 -4.64 16.92
CA VAL A 558 -41.68 -4.93 18.32
C VAL A 558 -40.71 -4.26 19.30
N ILE A 559 -41.04 -3.02 19.68
CA ILE A 559 -40.33 -2.20 20.69
C ILE A 559 -40.17 -2.94 22.04
N GLU A 560 -41.07 -3.86 22.35
CA GLU A 560 -41.10 -4.62 23.60
C GLU A 560 -39.89 -5.56 23.80
N LYS A 561 -39.21 -5.97 22.72
CA LYS A 561 -37.92 -6.71 22.82
C LYS A 561 -36.71 -5.80 22.98
N LEU A 562 -36.85 -4.52 22.68
CA LEU A 562 -35.77 -3.52 22.74
C LEU A 562 -35.70 -2.83 24.11
N LEU A 563 -36.82 -2.72 24.83
CA LEU A 563 -36.86 -1.99 26.10
C LEU A 563 -35.95 -2.56 27.21
N PRO A 564 -35.78 -3.89 27.38
CA PRO A 564 -34.81 -4.43 28.35
C PRO A 564 -33.36 -4.07 28.00
N LEU A 565 -33.01 -4.09 26.70
CA LEU A 565 -31.70 -3.67 26.21
C LEU A 565 -31.46 -2.17 26.40
N TRP A 566 -32.52 -1.36 26.31
CA TRP A 566 -32.44 0.09 26.43
C TRP A 566 -32.28 0.59 27.88
N ILE A 567 -32.60 -0.28 28.87
CA ILE A 567 -32.40 0.00 30.30
C ILE A 567 -31.06 -0.56 30.82
N SER A 568 -30.44 -1.50 30.11
CA SER A 568 -29.03 -1.85 30.37
C SER A 568 -28.12 -0.65 30.09
N HIS A 569 -27.42 -0.18 31.13
CA HIS A 569 -26.24 0.69 31.02
C HIS A 569 -25.34 0.18 29.86
N PRO A 570 -24.72 1.06 29.04
CA PRO A 570 -23.86 0.65 27.92
C PRO A 570 -22.88 -0.50 28.23
N CYS A 571 -22.33 -0.55 29.44
CA CYS A 571 -21.40 -1.60 29.87
C CYS A 571 -22.05 -2.98 30.12
N LEU A 572 -23.36 -3.06 30.39
CA LEU A 572 -24.08 -4.33 30.37
C LEU A 572 -24.25 -4.84 28.92
N LEU A 573 -24.51 -3.95 27.98
CA LEU A 573 -24.59 -4.29 26.55
C LEU A 573 -23.21 -4.67 25.97
N GLN A 574 -22.13 -4.00 26.38
CA GLN A 574 -20.76 -4.37 26.01
C GLN A 574 -20.41 -5.80 26.47
N MET A 575 -20.86 -6.22 27.66
CA MET A 575 -20.69 -7.60 28.13
C MET A 575 -21.46 -8.63 27.28
N PHE A 576 -22.55 -8.26 26.61
CA PHE A 576 -23.27 -9.17 25.69
C PHE A 576 -22.52 -9.46 24.39
N VAL A 577 -21.58 -8.62 23.99
CA VAL A 577 -20.78 -8.80 22.76
C VAL A 577 -19.36 -9.32 23.02
N SER A 578 -18.97 -9.43 24.30
CA SER A 578 -17.63 -9.88 24.73
C SER A 578 -17.26 -11.33 24.37
N VAL A 579 -18.23 -12.11 23.89
CA VAL A 579 -18.07 -13.52 23.47
C VAL A 579 -18.48 -13.64 21.99
N PRO A 580 -17.52 -13.58 21.04
CA PRO A 580 -17.81 -13.44 19.60
C PRO A 580 -18.78 -14.48 19.02
N ILE A 581 -18.66 -15.77 19.39
CA ILE A 581 -19.57 -16.83 18.93
C ILE A 581 -21.04 -16.62 19.34
N ARG A 582 -21.33 -15.82 20.38
CA ARG A 582 -22.70 -15.46 20.78
C ARG A 582 -23.28 -14.32 19.95
N THR A 583 -22.48 -13.65 19.11
CA THR A 583 -22.89 -12.47 18.33
C THR A 583 -23.50 -12.78 16.95
N LYS A 584 -23.36 -14.02 16.46
CA LYS A 584 -23.82 -14.47 15.12
C LYS A 584 -25.35 -14.56 14.91
N ASN A 585 -26.11 -13.61 15.45
CA ASN A 585 -27.56 -13.53 15.31
C ASN A 585 -28.05 -12.08 15.23
N THR A 586 -29.20 -11.88 14.57
CA THR A 586 -29.76 -10.56 14.28
C THR A 586 -30.13 -9.74 15.53
N PHE A 587 -30.39 -10.39 16.66
CA PHE A 587 -30.65 -9.71 17.94
C PHE A 587 -29.37 -9.05 18.48
N VAL A 588 -28.26 -9.78 18.58
CA VAL A 588 -26.98 -9.20 19.03
C VAL A 588 -26.41 -8.21 18.02
N CYS A 589 -26.60 -8.43 16.71
CA CYS A 589 -26.33 -7.42 15.69
C CYS A 589 -27.07 -6.09 15.95
N SER A 590 -28.30 -6.14 16.47
CA SER A 590 -29.06 -4.93 16.84
C SER A 590 -28.46 -4.24 18.08
N ILE A 591 -27.89 -5.00 19.01
CA ILE A 591 -27.14 -4.46 20.16
C ILE A 591 -25.88 -3.73 19.70
N ILE A 592 -25.12 -4.32 18.77
CA ILE A 592 -23.89 -3.70 18.22
C ILE A 592 -24.20 -2.35 17.58
N LYS A 593 -25.31 -2.22 16.83
CA LYS A 593 -25.76 -0.93 16.27
C LYS A 593 -26.08 0.12 17.33
N ILE A 594 -26.71 -0.28 18.43
CA ILE A 594 -26.97 0.61 19.58
C ILE A 594 -25.65 1.06 20.21
N LEU A 595 -24.70 0.14 20.41
CA LEU A 595 -23.38 0.42 20.98
C LEU A 595 -22.52 1.32 20.08
N ARG A 596 -22.52 1.09 18.75
CA ARG A 596 -21.87 1.99 17.76
C ARG A 596 -22.46 3.40 17.84
N ALA A 597 -23.79 3.54 17.80
CA ALA A 597 -24.45 4.84 17.95
C ALA A 597 -24.13 5.53 19.30
N GLN A 598 -24.06 4.78 20.40
CA GLN A 598 -23.65 5.29 21.71
C GLN A 598 -22.16 5.69 21.77
N GLY A 599 -21.29 4.99 21.04
CA GLY A 599 -19.87 5.32 20.90
C GLY A 599 -19.59 6.52 19.98
N GLY A 600 -20.62 7.16 19.44
CA GLY A 600 -20.50 8.25 18.49
C GLY A 600 -19.90 7.78 17.16
N PHE A 601 -20.33 6.61 16.69
CA PHE A 601 -20.08 6.11 15.34
C PHE A 601 -21.24 6.46 14.42
N ASP A 602 -20.94 6.66 13.14
CA ASP A 602 -21.89 6.99 12.10
C ASP A 602 -22.78 5.79 11.70
N ILE A 603 -23.83 6.07 10.93
CA ILE A 603 -24.71 5.01 10.40
C ILE A 603 -24.03 4.35 9.21
N GLU A 604 -23.74 3.05 9.35
CA GLU A 604 -23.32 2.15 8.27
C GLU A 604 -24.13 2.34 6.98
N ARG A 605 -23.44 2.63 5.87
CA ARG A 605 -24.02 2.79 4.53
C ARG A 605 -23.72 1.56 3.67
N GLU A 606 -24.38 1.42 2.52
CA GLU A 606 -24.09 0.38 1.52
C GLU A 606 -22.82 0.68 0.67
N CYS A 607 -22.01 1.66 1.09
CA CYS A 607 -20.69 1.96 0.55
C CYS A 607 -19.61 1.05 1.20
N PRO A 608 -18.31 1.20 0.85
CA PRO A 608 -17.23 0.61 1.65
C PRO A 608 -17.41 0.94 3.14
N ALA A 609 -17.27 -0.07 4.00
CA ALA A 609 -17.67 -0.01 5.40
C ALA A 609 -16.50 0.31 6.35
N GLY A 610 -16.83 0.70 7.60
CA GLY A 610 -15.91 0.72 8.75
C GLY A 610 -14.90 1.88 8.79
N MET A 611 -14.00 1.94 7.83
CA MET A 611 -12.64 2.48 8.07
C MET A 611 -12.49 4.01 8.10
N ASP A 612 -13.52 4.77 7.72
CA ASP A 612 -13.47 6.25 7.61
C ASP A 612 -13.44 7.00 8.97
N GLU A 613 -13.97 6.39 10.03
CA GLU A 613 -14.47 7.14 11.19
C GLU A 613 -13.40 7.61 12.18
N VAL A 614 -12.40 6.77 12.47
CA VAL A 614 -11.26 7.17 13.31
C VAL A 614 -10.24 8.02 12.54
N GLN A 615 -10.03 7.74 11.24
CA GLN A 615 -9.04 8.47 10.43
C GLN A 615 -9.36 9.96 10.27
N ARG A 616 -10.64 10.36 10.18
CA ARG A 616 -11.05 11.77 10.07
C ARG A 616 -10.90 12.60 11.35
N SER A 617 -10.59 12.00 12.49
CA SER A 617 -10.68 12.66 13.81
C SER A 617 -9.37 13.25 14.36
N LEU A 618 -8.30 13.32 13.56
CA LEU A 618 -6.95 13.62 14.02
C LEU A 618 -6.29 14.80 13.26
N PRO A 619 -6.23 16.02 13.86
CA PRO A 619 -5.64 17.20 13.22
C PRO A 619 -4.09 17.24 13.16
N TYR A 620 -3.39 16.14 13.43
CA TYR A 620 -1.97 16.16 13.82
C TYR A 620 -1.01 15.48 12.83
N ARG A 621 -1.38 15.36 11.54
CA ARG A 621 -0.47 14.91 10.47
C ARG A 621 0.18 16.03 9.66
N ALA A 622 0.20 17.24 10.22
CA ALA A 622 1.07 18.32 9.77
C ALA A 622 2.34 18.40 10.66
N THR A 623 3.50 18.60 10.02
CA THR A 623 4.86 18.72 10.59
C THR A 623 5.55 17.45 11.13
N LEU A 624 6.82 17.29 10.72
CA LEU A 624 7.78 16.21 11.04
C LEU A 624 7.41 14.87 10.36
N ILE A 625 8.20 14.30 9.44
CA ILE A 625 9.67 14.18 9.41
C ILE A 625 10.29 14.45 8.03
N GLU A 626 11.40 15.21 8.02
CA GLU A 626 12.43 15.13 6.97
C GLU A 626 13.46 14.04 7.32
N GLY A 627 13.94 13.28 6.33
CA GLY A 627 15.22 12.55 6.43
C GLY A 627 15.16 11.04 6.22
N ASN A 628 15.72 10.60 5.09
CA ASN A 628 16.17 9.23 4.78
C ASN A 628 15.16 8.07 4.99
N SER A 629 14.60 7.53 3.90
CA SER A 629 15.16 6.32 3.26
C SER A 629 14.31 5.72 2.14
N GLN A 630 15.01 5.30 1.08
CA GLN A 630 14.76 4.18 0.15
C GLN A 630 13.33 3.62 -0.02
N ASN A 631 12.84 3.81 -1.26
CA ASN A 631 11.89 2.97 -2.01
C ASN A 631 11.44 1.67 -1.35
N VAL A 632 10.19 1.67 -0.87
CA VAL A 632 9.37 0.47 -0.71
C VAL A 632 7.96 0.78 -1.19
N SER A 633 7.67 0.36 -2.42
CA SER A 633 6.33 0.48 -2.99
C SER A 633 5.44 -0.66 -2.48
N ILE A 634 4.49 -0.36 -1.59
CA ILE A 634 3.38 -1.27 -1.27
C ILE A 634 2.23 -0.91 -2.22
N GLY A 635 1.84 -1.84 -3.09
CA GLY A 635 0.85 -1.60 -4.13
C GLY A 635 -0.58 -1.43 -3.57
N ILE A 636 -1.15 -0.25 -3.77
CA ILE A 636 -2.57 0.04 -3.51
C ILE A 636 -3.42 -0.60 -4.63
N CYS A 637 -4.54 -1.24 -4.26
CA CYS A 637 -5.38 -1.93 -5.22
C CYS A 637 -6.25 -0.96 -6.05
N GLY A 638 -5.87 -0.75 -7.31
CA GLY A 638 -6.78 -0.74 -8.45
C GLY A 638 -8.01 0.19 -8.39
N SER A 639 -7.86 1.46 -8.73
CA SER A 639 -9.00 2.30 -9.13
C SER A 639 -9.43 1.89 -10.55
N TYR A 640 -10.59 1.24 -10.71
CA TYR A 640 -11.06 0.81 -12.03
C TYR A 640 -11.98 1.87 -12.66
N VAL A 641 -11.61 2.35 -13.86
CA VAL A 641 -12.44 3.22 -14.70
C VAL A 641 -12.94 2.42 -15.91
N THR A 642 -14.26 2.36 -16.07
CA THR A 642 -14.91 1.75 -17.24
C THR A 642 -15.20 2.79 -18.31
N LEU A 643 -14.62 2.58 -19.51
CA LEU A 643 -14.81 3.43 -20.68
C LEU A 643 -16.14 3.12 -21.40
N PHE A 644 -17.26 3.54 -20.81
CA PHE A 644 -18.59 3.38 -21.41
C PHE A 644 -19.38 4.70 -21.39
N ASP A 645 -19.40 5.44 -22.50
CA ASP A 645 -20.55 6.29 -22.87
C ASP A 645 -20.51 6.79 -24.33
N ALA A 646 -20.96 5.94 -25.27
CA ALA A 646 -21.47 6.36 -26.59
C ALA A 646 -22.29 5.22 -27.23
N PRO A 647 -23.44 5.49 -27.90
CA PRO A 647 -24.26 4.42 -28.50
C PRO A 647 -23.67 3.68 -29.74
N ASN A 648 -22.43 4.00 -30.16
CA ASN A 648 -21.70 3.27 -31.20
C ASN A 648 -20.18 3.38 -30.91
N GLU A 649 -19.47 2.26 -31.01
CA GLU A 649 -18.00 2.09 -30.88
C GLU A 649 -17.37 2.39 -29.50
N SER A 650 -17.13 1.34 -28.69
CA SER A 650 -16.25 1.38 -27.51
C SER A 650 -14.78 1.65 -27.90
N GLN A 651 -14.11 2.53 -27.15
CA GLN A 651 -12.72 2.95 -27.40
C GLN A 651 -11.75 2.41 -26.35
N GLY A 652 -11.63 1.09 -26.29
CA GLY A 652 -10.76 0.39 -25.33
C GLY A 652 -11.54 -0.23 -24.18
N GLY A 653 -10.87 -1.12 -23.46
CA GLY A 653 -11.43 -1.82 -22.30
C GLY A 653 -11.25 -1.04 -21.00
N PRO A 654 -11.75 -1.58 -19.87
CA PRO A 654 -11.65 -0.92 -18.58
C PRO A 654 -10.19 -0.74 -18.14
N VAL A 655 -9.85 0.45 -17.65
CA VAL A 655 -8.49 0.81 -17.22
C VAL A 655 -8.38 0.72 -15.70
N SER A 656 -7.36 0.03 -15.19
CA SER A 656 -7.06 -0.01 -13.75
C SER A 656 -5.88 0.91 -13.41
N GLY A 657 -6.13 1.99 -12.65
CA GLY A 657 -5.11 2.87 -12.07
C GLY A 657 -4.77 2.54 -10.61
N HIS A 658 -3.99 3.39 -9.96
CA HIS A 658 -3.71 3.34 -8.52
C HIS A 658 -3.60 4.76 -7.94
N ALA A 659 -3.47 4.91 -6.62
CA ALA A 659 -3.15 6.20 -6.03
C ALA A 659 -1.69 6.62 -6.37
N ALA A 660 -1.45 7.91 -6.55
CA ALA A 660 -0.12 8.46 -6.77
C ALA A 660 0.79 8.24 -5.54
N THR A 661 2.09 8.14 -5.77
CA THR A 661 3.06 7.74 -4.73
C THR A 661 3.39 8.86 -3.73
N VAL A 662 3.33 10.12 -4.17
CA VAL A 662 3.59 11.29 -3.30
C VAL A 662 2.27 11.92 -2.87
N ASN A 663 1.27 11.97 -3.75
CA ASN A 663 -0.04 12.51 -3.45
C ASN A 663 -1.14 11.44 -3.55
N SER A 664 -1.45 10.80 -2.42
CA SER A 664 -2.43 9.70 -2.33
C SER A 664 -3.85 10.10 -2.72
N ASP A 665 -4.17 11.40 -2.71
CA ASP A 665 -5.47 11.94 -3.10
C ASP A 665 -5.61 12.08 -4.62
N VAL A 666 -4.61 11.66 -5.40
CA VAL A 666 -4.65 11.61 -6.87
C VAL A 666 -4.66 10.17 -7.34
N SER A 667 -5.67 9.80 -8.15
CA SER A 667 -5.67 8.54 -8.88
C SER A 667 -4.92 8.69 -10.21
N VAL A 668 -3.99 7.80 -10.49
CA VAL A 668 -3.14 7.80 -11.69
C VAL A 668 -3.40 6.59 -12.57
N TYR A 669 -3.47 6.82 -13.87
CA TYR A 669 -3.74 5.83 -14.90
C TYR A 669 -2.70 6.02 -16.01
N LEU A 670 -1.67 5.19 -15.99
CA LEU A 670 -0.43 5.39 -16.74
C LEU A 670 -0.32 4.38 -17.90
N GLY A 671 0.25 4.78 -19.04
CA GLY A 671 0.51 3.87 -20.16
C GLY A 671 -0.74 3.37 -20.92
N ILE A 672 -1.83 4.14 -20.95
CA ILE A 672 -3.07 3.80 -21.64
C ILE A 672 -2.86 3.89 -23.17
N PRO A 673 -3.04 2.81 -23.96
CA PRO A 673 -2.91 2.87 -25.42
C PRO A 673 -4.08 3.63 -26.06
N TYR A 674 -3.76 4.69 -26.81
CA TYR A 674 -4.76 5.41 -27.61
C TYR A 674 -4.73 4.99 -29.10
N ALA A 675 -3.61 4.39 -29.55
CA ALA A 675 -3.41 3.86 -30.89
C ALA A 675 -2.88 2.42 -30.86
N LEU A 676 -2.98 1.73 -31.99
CA LEU A 676 -2.28 0.46 -32.23
C LEU A 676 -0.76 0.71 -32.27
N PRO A 677 0.06 -0.27 -31.83
CA PRO A 677 1.51 -0.18 -31.91
C PRO A 677 1.98 0.11 -33.36
N PRO A 678 2.72 1.20 -33.63
CA PRO A 678 3.14 1.60 -34.97
C PRO A 678 4.34 0.78 -35.50
N VAL A 679 4.28 -0.54 -35.36
CA VAL A 679 5.36 -1.49 -35.67
C VAL A 679 5.19 -2.16 -37.03
N GLY A 680 6.30 -2.63 -37.62
CA GLY A 680 6.30 -3.33 -38.91
C GLY A 680 5.63 -2.50 -40.01
N ASN A 681 4.59 -3.04 -40.65
CA ASN A 681 3.86 -2.36 -41.73
C ASN A 681 3.10 -1.09 -41.27
N LEU A 682 3.01 -0.81 -39.97
CA LEU A 682 2.47 0.45 -39.42
C LEU A 682 3.57 1.49 -39.13
N ARG A 683 4.84 1.13 -39.21
CA ARG A 683 5.95 2.08 -39.09
C ARG A 683 5.88 3.10 -40.23
N PHE A 684 6.15 4.37 -39.91
CA PHE A 684 5.99 5.55 -40.78
C PHE A 684 4.55 5.87 -41.22
N MET A 685 3.58 4.99 -41.00
CA MET A 685 2.18 5.22 -41.38
C MET A 685 1.46 6.12 -40.37
N PRO A 686 0.37 6.80 -40.76
CA PRO A 686 -0.58 7.40 -39.82
C PRO A 686 -1.01 6.41 -38.72
N PRO A 687 -1.19 6.88 -37.47
CA PRO A 687 -1.63 6.02 -36.39
C PRO A 687 -3.01 5.41 -36.71
N LYS A 688 -3.23 4.20 -36.21
CA LYS A 688 -4.54 3.54 -36.26
C LYS A 688 -5.09 3.46 -34.86
N LYS A 689 -6.37 3.80 -34.71
CA LYS A 689 -7.07 3.87 -33.43
C LYS A 689 -7.03 2.52 -32.70
N TYR A 690 -6.76 2.54 -31.39
CA TYR A 690 -6.86 1.33 -30.58
C TYR A 690 -8.32 0.94 -30.38
N HIS A 691 -8.66 -0.33 -30.62
CA HIS A 691 -9.95 -0.92 -30.31
C HIS A 691 -9.74 -2.28 -29.65
N GLY A 692 -10.45 -2.54 -28.55
CA GLY A 692 -10.45 -3.82 -27.88
C GLY A 692 -11.10 -3.74 -26.50
N ASP A 693 -11.73 -4.82 -26.04
CA ASP A 693 -12.52 -4.84 -24.81
C ASP A 693 -11.75 -5.39 -23.59
N LYS A 694 -10.45 -5.64 -23.74
CA LYS A 694 -9.60 -6.23 -22.71
C LYS A 694 -9.24 -5.19 -21.64
N PRO A 695 -9.21 -5.56 -20.34
CA PRO A 695 -8.72 -4.67 -19.30
C PRO A 695 -7.30 -4.17 -19.57
N ILE A 696 -7.09 -2.88 -19.41
CA ILE A 696 -5.82 -2.18 -19.58
C ILE A 696 -5.22 -1.97 -18.19
N ASN A 697 -4.02 -2.51 -17.95
CA ASN A 697 -3.31 -2.24 -16.70
C ASN A 697 -2.63 -0.88 -16.76
N GLY A 698 -3.26 0.13 -16.16
CA GLY A 698 -2.79 1.52 -16.10
C GLY A 698 -1.81 1.79 -14.96
N SER A 699 -0.99 0.81 -14.54
CA SER A 699 -0.15 0.93 -13.33
C SER A 699 1.30 1.36 -13.56
N SER A 700 1.68 1.69 -14.79
CA SER A 700 3.07 2.03 -15.14
C SER A 700 3.11 2.89 -16.40
N ILE A 701 4.02 3.87 -16.43
CA ILE A 701 4.21 4.72 -17.62
C ILE A 701 4.64 3.84 -18.80
N GLY A 702 4.04 4.08 -19.97
CA GLY A 702 4.38 3.37 -21.20
C GLY A 702 5.82 3.63 -21.66
N TYR A 703 6.29 2.85 -22.64
CA TYR A 703 7.63 3.05 -23.21
C TYR A 703 7.77 4.43 -23.86
N ALA A 704 8.98 5.00 -23.77
CA ALA A 704 9.35 6.15 -24.58
C ALA A 704 9.40 5.75 -26.06
N CYS A 705 8.93 6.63 -26.96
CA CYS A 705 9.13 6.41 -28.39
C CYS A 705 10.63 6.47 -28.72
N PRO A 706 11.15 5.63 -29.63
CA PRO A 706 12.58 5.58 -29.89
C PRO A 706 13.10 6.92 -30.39
N ALA A 707 14.21 7.38 -29.82
CA ALA A 707 14.73 8.73 -29.98
C ALA A 707 16.26 8.73 -30.11
N ASN A 708 16.79 9.72 -30.82
CA ASN A 708 18.23 9.92 -30.97
C ASN A 708 18.74 10.99 -29.98
N THR A 709 18.76 10.67 -28.68
CA THR A 709 19.20 11.67 -27.68
C THR A 709 20.73 11.78 -27.65
N PRO A 710 21.30 12.99 -27.41
CA PRO A 710 22.75 13.21 -27.41
C PRO A 710 23.52 12.30 -26.46
N PHE A 711 22.87 11.78 -25.42
CA PHE A 711 23.46 10.94 -24.37
C PHE A 711 23.18 9.45 -24.56
N ALA A 712 22.06 9.05 -25.18
CA ALA A 712 21.70 7.64 -25.39
C ALA A 712 22.69 6.89 -26.33
N ALA A 713 23.20 7.58 -27.36
CA ALA A 713 24.04 6.98 -28.40
C ALA A 713 25.39 6.40 -27.91
N ARG A 714 25.82 6.68 -26.67
CA ARG A 714 27.11 6.20 -26.10
C ARG A 714 26.94 5.18 -24.97
N GLY A 715 25.72 4.70 -24.75
CA GLY A 715 25.32 3.99 -23.54
C GLY A 715 25.20 4.93 -22.34
N ASN A 716 24.40 4.54 -21.34
CA ASN A 716 23.89 5.38 -20.25
C ASN A 716 24.97 5.75 -19.18
N ASP A 717 26.17 6.07 -19.64
CA ASP A 717 27.38 6.29 -18.85
C ASP A 717 27.84 7.74 -18.99
N LEU A 718 27.28 8.60 -18.14
CA LEU A 718 27.62 10.02 -18.09
C LEU A 718 29.10 10.27 -17.75
N ASN A 719 29.82 9.28 -17.19
CA ASN A 719 31.25 9.38 -16.91
C ASN A 719 32.11 9.40 -18.19
N LYS A 720 31.55 9.09 -19.36
CA LYS A 720 32.22 9.27 -20.66
C LYS A 720 32.26 10.72 -21.15
N TYR A 721 31.46 11.59 -20.54
CA TYR A 721 31.52 13.02 -20.78
C TYR A 721 32.48 13.64 -19.77
N ASP A 722 33.34 14.54 -20.23
CA ASP A 722 34.12 15.36 -19.30
C ASP A 722 33.19 16.45 -18.73
N ILE A 723 32.48 16.08 -17.66
CA ILE A 723 31.51 16.93 -16.97
C ILE A 723 32.18 18.23 -16.45
N SER A 724 33.52 18.22 -16.29
CA SER A 724 34.28 19.42 -15.92
C SER A 724 34.36 20.46 -17.04
N LEU A 725 34.34 20.05 -18.33
CA LEU A 725 34.29 20.99 -19.47
C LEU A 725 32.98 21.77 -19.54
N ALA A 726 31.88 21.22 -19.03
CA ALA A 726 30.56 21.85 -19.04
C ALA A 726 30.24 22.64 -17.75
N ASN A 727 31.11 22.57 -16.73
CA ASN A 727 30.99 23.30 -15.44
C ASN A 727 29.60 23.16 -14.77
N LEU A 728 28.99 21.97 -14.88
CA LEU A 728 27.63 21.72 -14.42
C LEU A 728 27.51 21.66 -12.89
N THR A 729 26.41 22.17 -12.35
CA THR A 729 26.01 21.96 -10.95
C THR A 729 25.45 20.54 -10.75
N ALA A 730 25.26 20.12 -9.50
CA ALA A 730 24.51 18.90 -9.18
C ALA A 730 23.08 18.93 -9.77
N GLN A 731 22.44 20.11 -9.75
CA GLN A 731 21.15 20.33 -10.38
C GLN A 731 21.22 20.15 -11.89
N GLY A 732 22.23 20.73 -12.55
CA GLY A 732 22.44 20.63 -13.99
C GLY A 732 22.61 19.19 -14.45
N ILE A 733 23.41 18.41 -13.71
CA ILE A 733 23.57 16.97 -13.98
C ILE A 733 22.22 16.25 -13.87
N ALA A 734 21.48 16.42 -12.78
CA ALA A 734 20.19 15.75 -12.57
C ALA A 734 19.17 16.13 -13.66
N THR A 735 19.03 17.44 -13.92
CA THR A 735 18.10 18.03 -14.89
C THR A 735 18.36 17.53 -16.31
N LEU A 736 19.61 17.61 -16.78
CA LEU A 736 19.95 17.20 -18.14
C LEU A 736 19.85 15.67 -18.30
N SER A 737 20.19 14.89 -17.26
CA SER A 737 20.05 13.42 -17.30
C SER A 737 18.61 12.96 -17.53
N ASP A 738 17.63 13.63 -16.91
CA ASP A 738 16.21 13.33 -17.07
C ASP A 738 15.68 13.83 -18.43
N LEU A 739 15.90 15.11 -18.77
CA LEU A 739 15.44 15.69 -20.04
C LEU A 739 15.99 14.95 -21.27
N PHE A 740 17.23 14.46 -21.24
CA PHE A 740 17.81 13.64 -22.32
C PHE A 740 17.57 12.13 -22.20
N GLN A 741 16.67 11.72 -21.30
CA GLN A 741 16.14 10.35 -21.25
C GLN A 741 17.23 9.29 -21.03
N VAL A 742 18.27 9.61 -20.24
CA VAL A 742 19.42 8.72 -19.97
C VAL A 742 19.01 7.41 -19.32
N LEU A 743 17.88 7.40 -18.61
CA LEU A 743 17.32 6.22 -17.94
C LEU A 743 16.03 5.69 -18.59
N ALA A 744 15.59 6.26 -19.71
CA ALA A 744 14.34 5.89 -20.35
C ALA A 744 14.41 4.51 -21.04
N THR A 745 13.26 3.89 -21.20
CA THR A 745 13.10 2.61 -21.89
C THR A 745 12.35 2.80 -23.21
N PHE A 746 13.05 2.51 -24.32
CA PHE A 746 12.55 2.77 -25.67
C PHE A 746 11.87 1.54 -26.29
N SER A 747 10.70 1.75 -26.90
CA SER A 747 9.99 0.78 -27.74
C SER A 747 9.19 1.52 -28.80
N GLU A 748 9.05 0.96 -30.01
CA GLU A 748 8.12 1.51 -31.01
C GLU A 748 6.65 1.36 -30.57
N ASP A 749 6.34 0.41 -29.68
CA ASP A 749 5.06 0.35 -28.98
C ASP A 749 5.02 1.39 -27.84
N CYS A 750 4.90 2.66 -28.24
CA CYS A 750 4.97 3.82 -27.35
C CYS A 750 3.70 4.69 -27.31
N LEU A 751 2.74 4.51 -28.23
CA LEU A 751 1.58 5.39 -28.45
C LEU A 751 0.53 5.27 -27.33
N THR A 752 0.93 5.76 -26.17
CA THR A 752 0.23 5.70 -24.90
C THR A 752 0.12 7.08 -24.27
N LEU A 753 -0.84 7.23 -23.36
CA LEU A 753 -1.06 8.44 -22.56
C LEU A 753 -1.23 8.09 -21.08
N ASN A 754 -1.06 9.09 -20.23
CA ASN A 754 -1.15 8.99 -18.78
C ASN A 754 -2.16 10.02 -18.27
N VAL A 755 -2.95 9.70 -17.25
CA VAL A 755 -4.00 10.55 -16.69
C VAL A 755 -3.86 10.62 -15.16
N TRP A 756 -3.83 11.84 -14.61
CA TRP A 756 -3.84 12.12 -13.17
C TRP A 756 -5.17 12.80 -12.80
N VAL A 757 -5.91 12.20 -11.87
CA VAL A 757 -7.26 12.61 -11.45
C VAL A 757 -7.27 12.95 -9.96
N PRO A 758 -7.47 14.21 -9.55
CA PRO A 758 -7.51 14.58 -8.14
C PRO A 758 -8.87 14.24 -7.51
N ALA A 759 -8.86 13.85 -6.23
CA ALA A 759 -10.05 13.57 -5.45
C ALA A 759 -10.77 14.88 -5.00
N GLY A 760 -12.10 14.82 -4.88
CA GLY A 760 -12.92 15.97 -4.49
C GLY A 760 -13.09 17.00 -5.61
N GLY A 761 -13.20 18.28 -5.25
CA GLY A 761 -13.19 19.41 -6.20
C GLY A 761 -14.41 19.56 -7.10
N GLU A 762 -14.21 20.14 -8.29
CA GLU A 762 -15.24 20.29 -9.35
C GLU A 762 -15.73 18.91 -9.86
N SER A 763 -17.01 18.78 -10.20
CA SER A 763 -17.60 17.49 -10.64
C SER A 763 -17.18 17.11 -12.06
N ASP A 764 -17.25 18.06 -13.00
CA ASP A 764 -16.74 17.95 -14.36
C ASP A 764 -15.44 18.77 -14.42
N LYS A 765 -14.27 18.18 -14.18
CA LYS A 765 -13.01 18.93 -14.03
C LYS A 765 -12.47 19.45 -15.37
N ALA A 766 -11.83 20.62 -15.37
CA ALA A 766 -11.05 21.07 -16.53
C ALA A 766 -9.86 20.13 -16.78
N VAL A 767 -9.50 19.95 -18.06
CA VAL A 767 -8.50 18.96 -18.49
C VAL A 767 -7.35 19.65 -19.19
N MET A 768 -6.13 19.40 -18.75
CA MET A 768 -4.90 19.91 -19.33
C MET A 768 -4.15 18.77 -20.04
N ILE A 769 -3.99 18.87 -21.36
CA ILE A 769 -3.39 17.83 -22.21
C ILE A 769 -1.99 18.28 -22.65
N TYR A 770 -0.95 17.64 -22.13
CA TYR A 770 0.44 18.02 -22.34
C TYR A 770 1.10 17.28 -23.50
N VAL A 771 1.78 18.05 -24.36
CA VAL A 771 2.67 17.59 -25.43
C VAL A 771 4.10 17.98 -25.06
N TYR A 772 4.99 17.00 -24.89
CA TYR A 772 6.39 17.27 -24.52
C TYR A 772 7.21 17.90 -25.65
N GLY A 773 8.31 18.54 -25.26
CA GLY A 773 9.37 19.03 -26.14
C GLY A 773 10.48 18.01 -26.41
N GLY A 774 11.54 18.47 -27.08
CA GLY A 774 12.69 17.64 -27.45
C GLY A 774 13.09 17.74 -28.94
N SER A 775 12.96 18.93 -29.52
CA SER A 775 13.39 19.24 -30.91
C SER A 775 12.81 18.35 -32.01
N TYR A 776 11.71 17.65 -31.75
CA TYR A 776 11.14 16.59 -32.59
C TYR A 776 12.01 15.33 -32.79
N THR A 777 13.21 15.25 -32.21
CA THR A 777 14.13 14.09 -32.31
C THR A 777 14.18 13.24 -31.03
N GLY A 778 13.61 13.74 -29.94
CA GLY A 778 13.41 13.01 -28.69
C GLY A 778 12.32 13.63 -27.83
N GLY A 779 12.19 13.11 -26.60
CA GLY A 779 11.13 13.47 -25.67
C GLY A 779 10.29 12.25 -25.30
N SER A 780 9.80 12.19 -24.05
CA SER A 780 8.88 11.14 -23.61
C SER A 780 8.09 11.56 -22.39
N THR A 781 7.00 10.84 -22.11
CA THR A 781 6.28 10.94 -20.83
C THR A 781 6.97 10.24 -19.65
N GLN A 782 8.13 9.60 -19.86
CA GLN A 782 8.95 9.04 -18.77
C GLN A 782 9.85 10.09 -18.08
N ILE A 783 9.92 11.32 -18.60
CA ILE A 783 10.67 12.43 -18.01
C ILE A 783 9.97 12.87 -16.72
N GLY A 784 10.70 12.86 -15.60
CA GLY A 784 10.18 13.12 -14.26
C GLY A 784 9.62 14.53 -14.06
N TYR A 785 10.07 15.51 -14.86
CA TYR A 785 9.51 16.86 -14.88
C TYR A 785 8.00 16.89 -15.20
N TYR A 786 7.44 15.85 -15.83
CA TYR A 786 6.05 15.80 -16.30
C TYR A 786 5.13 14.92 -15.43
N ASP A 787 5.48 14.67 -14.16
CA ASP A 787 4.57 14.00 -13.22
C ASP A 787 3.41 14.94 -12.83
N GLY A 788 2.21 14.63 -13.33
CA GLY A 788 1.01 15.43 -13.15
C GLY A 788 0.42 15.45 -11.74
N GLN A 789 0.94 14.65 -10.77
CA GLN A 789 0.27 14.47 -9.48
C GLN A 789 0.12 15.76 -8.67
N HIS A 790 1.13 16.64 -8.71
CA HIS A 790 1.09 17.90 -7.97
C HIS A 790 0.18 18.92 -8.63
N LEU A 791 0.33 19.15 -9.94
CA LEU A 791 -0.54 20.06 -10.72
C LEU A 791 -2.02 19.65 -10.61
N ALA A 792 -2.31 18.35 -10.66
CA ALA A 792 -3.66 17.82 -10.49
C ALA A 792 -4.24 18.15 -9.10
N ALA A 793 -3.52 17.77 -8.03
CA ALA A 793 -3.99 17.94 -6.65
C ALA A 793 -4.08 19.42 -6.21
N GLU A 794 -3.05 20.21 -6.50
CA GLU A 794 -2.90 21.57 -6.00
C GLU A 794 -3.86 22.55 -6.69
N GLN A 795 -4.35 22.23 -7.90
CA GLN A 795 -5.21 23.12 -8.68
C GLN A 795 -6.60 22.55 -9.05
N ASP A 796 -6.91 21.31 -8.67
CA ASP A 796 -8.18 20.65 -8.98
C ASP A 796 -8.47 20.62 -10.50
N VAL A 797 -7.55 20.01 -11.25
CA VAL A 797 -7.62 19.79 -12.70
C VAL A 797 -7.21 18.36 -13.03
N ILE A 798 -7.71 17.81 -14.13
CA ILE A 798 -7.19 16.54 -14.66
C ILE A 798 -6.00 16.86 -15.57
N VAL A 799 -4.88 16.19 -15.33
CA VAL A 799 -3.68 16.32 -16.16
C VAL A 799 -3.55 15.07 -17.02
N VAL A 800 -3.28 15.26 -18.32
CA VAL A 800 -3.00 14.19 -19.28
C VAL A 800 -1.63 14.45 -19.91
N THR A 801 -0.77 13.44 -20.01
CA THR A 801 0.47 13.51 -20.82
C THR A 801 0.42 12.42 -21.90
N LEU A 802 0.95 12.69 -23.10
CA LEU A 802 0.91 11.75 -24.22
C LEU A 802 2.28 11.57 -24.89
N ASN A 803 2.59 10.33 -25.28
CA ASN A 803 3.68 10.03 -26.20
C ASN A 803 3.25 10.24 -27.65
N TYR A 804 4.18 10.63 -28.51
CA TYR A 804 4.02 10.70 -29.96
C TYR A 804 5.36 10.33 -30.64
N ARG A 805 5.32 9.79 -31.86
CA ARG A 805 6.56 9.41 -32.57
C ARG A 805 7.42 10.64 -32.89
N VAL A 806 8.73 10.44 -32.75
CA VAL A 806 9.78 11.45 -32.97
C VAL A 806 10.80 10.96 -34.00
N ASP A 807 11.68 11.86 -34.42
CA ASP A 807 12.75 11.64 -35.40
C ASP A 807 12.19 11.02 -36.70
N ILE A 808 12.95 10.18 -37.40
CA ILE A 808 12.50 9.47 -38.60
C ILE A 808 11.21 8.67 -38.40
N LEU A 809 10.85 8.24 -37.18
CA LEU A 809 9.62 7.47 -36.95
C LEU A 809 8.36 8.36 -36.98
N GLY A 810 8.50 9.63 -36.59
CA GLY A 810 7.41 10.63 -36.53
C GLY A 810 7.40 11.63 -37.69
N PHE A 811 8.55 11.85 -38.33
CA PHE A 811 8.80 12.94 -39.29
C PHE A 811 9.71 12.47 -40.44
N HIS A 812 9.46 11.25 -40.94
CA HIS A 812 10.31 10.48 -41.86
C HIS A 812 10.78 11.17 -43.14
N GLY A 813 10.03 12.13 -43.69
CA GLY A 813 10.46 12.88 -44.87
C GLY A 813 10.33 12.16 -46.22
N ASP A 814 9.66 11.01 -46.27
CA ASP A 814 9.39 10.25 -47.49
C ASP A 814 8.58 11.06 -48.51
N PRO A 815 9.15 11.46 -49.67
CA PRO A 815 8.52 12.42 -50.59
C PRO A 815 7.27 11.90 -51.32
N GLU A 816 7.04 10.59 -51.29
CA GLU A 816 5.91 9.93 -51.94
C GLU A 816 4.82 9.51 -50.95
N SER A 817 4.99 9.80 -49.65
CA SER A 817 3.95 9.59 -48.63
C SER A 817 2.92 10.71 -48.63
N GLU A 818 1.63 10.37 -48.54
CA GLU A 818 0.56 11.36 -48.37
C GLU A 818 0.60 12.07 -47.00
N ASN A 819 1.35 11.52 -46.02
CA ASN A 819 1.41 12.04 -44.65
C ASN A 819 2.87 12.03 -44.17
N HIS A 820 3.55 13.17 -44.30
CA HIS A 820 4.96 13.32 -43.93
C HIS A 820 5.22 13.44 -42.41
N ASN A 821 4.18 13.73 -41.61
CA ASN A 821 4.31 14.00 -40.17
C ASN A 821 3.38 13.10 -39.30
N PRO A 822 3.51 11.76 -39.34
CA PRO A 822 2.71 10.87 -38.48
C PRO A 822 2.77 11.23 -36.98
N GLY A 823 3.86 11.85 -36.49
CA GLY A 823 3.96 12.34 -35.11
C GLY A 823 2.92 13.42 -34.74
N PHE A 824 2.47 14.26 -35.67
CA PHE A 824 1.36 15.20 -35.42
C PHE A 824 -0.01 14.50 -35.43
N LEU A 825 -0.15 13.43 -36.23
CA LEU A 825 -1.36 12.62 -36.26
C LEU A 825 -1.51 11.78 -34.99
N ASP A 826 -0.40 11.33 -34.40
CA ASP A 826 -0.35 10.67 -33.09
C ASP A 826 -0.94 11.58 -32.00
N GLN A 827 -0.46 12.84 -31.93
CA GLN A 827 -0.97 13.85 -31.01
C GLN A 827 -2.47 14.13 -31.23
N ARG A 828 -2.93 14.23 -32.49
CA ARG A 828 -4.34 14.41 -32.80
C ARG A 828 -5.20 13.23 -32.32
N MET A 829 -4.74 12.00 -32.52
CA MET A 829 -5.44 10.80 -32.08
C MET A 829 -5.53 10.72 -30.55
N ALA A 830 -4.47 11.11 -29.83
CA ALA A 830 -4.50 11.23 -28.38
C ALA A 830 -5.52 12.28 -27.89
N VAL A 831 -5.60 13.45 -28.54
CA VAL A 831 -6.62 14.49 -28.21
C VAL A 831 -8.05 14.01 -28.51
N GLU A 832 -8.25 13.24 -29.58
CA GLU A 832 -9.53 12.59 -29.87
C GLU A 832 -9.90 11.53 -28.82
N TRP A 833 -8.94 10.71 -28.39
CA TRP A 833 -9.14 9.77 -27.29
C TRP A 833 -9.54 10.49 -26.00
N VAL A 834 -8.87 11.59 -25.64
CA VAL A 834 -9.22 12.37 -24.43
C VAL A 834 -10.63 12.94 -24.54
N ARG A 835 -11.00 13.56 -25.68
CA ARG A 835 -12.36 14.06 -25.92
C ARG A 835 -13.43 12.99 -25.66
N ASP A 836 -13.18 11.77 -26.15
CA ASP A 836 -14.16 10.70 -26.13
C ASP A 836 -14.21 9.93 -24.80
N ASN A 837 -13.13 9.93 -24.02
CA ASN A 837 -13.01 9.08 -22.82
C ASN A 837 -12.91 9.83 -21.49
N ILE A 838 -12.50 11.11 -21.46
CA ILE A 838 -12.12 11.78 -20.20
C ILE A 838 -13.28 11.98 -19.22
N ARG A 839 -14.54 11.93 -19.69
CA ARG A 839 -15.73 11.95 -18.82
C ARG A 839 -15.76 10.79 -17.83
N ALA A 840 -15.28 9.60 -18.23
CA ALA A 840 -15.18 8.44 -17.34
C ALA A 840 -14.18 8.67 -16.18
N PHE A 841 -13.26 9.62 -16.33
CA PHE A 841 -12.29 10.05 -15.31
C PHE A 841 -12.76 11.29 -14.52
N GLY A 842 -14.00 11.76 -14.73
CA GLY A 842 -14.53 12.98 -14.13
C GLY A 842 -14.10 14.27 -14.83
N GLY A 843 -13.66 14.20 -16.09
CA GLY A 843 -13.22 15.34 -16.88
C GLY A 843 -14.29 15.92 -17.79
N ASP A 844 -14.29 17.24 -17.94
CA ASP A 844 -15.17 17.98 -18.83
C ASP A 844 -14.62 17.98 -20.27
N SER A 845 -15.25 17.19 -21.15
CA SER A 845 -14.91 17.16 -22.58
C SER A 845 -15.10 18.51 -23.29
N SER A 846 -15.72 19.51 -22.65
CA SER A 846 -15.88 20.88 -23.15
C SER A 846 -14.89 21.89 -22.54
N ARG A 847 -14.00 21.47 -21.64
CA ARG A 847 -12.93 22.29 -21.04
C ARG A 847 -11.56 21.62 -21.16
N LEU A 848 -11.27 21.13 -22.35
CA LEU A 848 -9.95 20.61 -22.73
C LEU A 848 -9.03 21.78 -23.11
N THR A 849 -7.81 21.81 -22.57
CA THR A 849 -6.75 22.76 -22.92
C THR A 849 -5.54 21.98 -23.41
N LEU A 850 -5.09 22.24 -24.63
CA LEU A 850 -3.86 21.64 -25.15
C LEU A 850 -2.69 22.55 -24.77
N PHE A 851 -1.68 21.97 -24.11
CA PHE A 851 -0.46 22.69 -23.75
C PHE A 851 0.80 21.89 -24.05
N GLY A 852 1.92 22.56 -24.14
CA GLY A 852 3.20 21.93 -24.43
C GLY A 852 4.32 22.93 -24.37
N GLN A 853 5.55 22.40 -24.31
CA GLN A 853 6.76 23.19 -24.17
C GLN A 853 7.74 22.89 -25.32
N SER A 854 8.50 23.89 -25.80
CA SER A 854 9.48 23.74 -26.88
C SER A 854 8.83 23.21 -28.18
N ALA A 855 9.38 22.14 -28.78
CA ALA A 855 8.75 21.40 -29.88
C ALA A 855 7.31 20.94 -29.57
N GLY A 856 6.96 20.72 -28.30
CA GLY A 856 5.60 20.48 -27.85
C GLY A 856 4.72 21.71 -28.01
N SER A 857 5.18 22.90 -27.59
CA SER A 857 4.50 24.18 -27.81
C SER A 857 4.31 24.48 -29.29
N ALA A 858 5.36 24.27 -30.09
CA ALA A 858 5.29 24.38 -31.54
C ALA A 858 4.29 23.38 -32.16
N SER A 859 4.16 22.19 -31.58
CA SER A 859 3.11 21.22 -31.95
C SER A 859 1.71 21.71 -31.59
N VAL A 860 1.50 22.33 -30.43
CA VAL A 860 0.22 22.96 -30.04
C VAL A 860 -0.17 24.06 -31.02
N ASP A 861 0.79 24.85 -31.49
CA ASP A 861 0.51 25.88 -32.50
C ASP A 861 0.28 25.28 -33.91
N HIS A 862 1.07 24.29 -34.33
CA HIS A 862 0.80 23.48 -35.54
C HIS A 862 -0.62 22.90 -35.53
N TYR A 863 -1.07 22.38 -34.38
CA TYR A 863 -2.42 21.86 -34.19
C TYR A 863 -3.47 22.97 -34.42
N ALA A 864 -3.24 24.18 -33.92
CA ALA A 864 -4.15 25.32 -34.11
C ALA A 864 -4.33 25.72 -35.59
N TYR A 865 -3.30 25.58 -36.44
CA TYR A 865 -3.45 25.76 -37.90
C TYR A 865 -4.09 24.55 -38.58
N SER A 866 -3.61 23.35 -38.28
CA SER A 866 -4.04 22.09 -38.94
C SER A 866 -5.52 21.79 -38.71
N TYR A 867 -6.02 22.09 -37.50
CA TYR A 867 -7.39 21.81 -37.08
C TYR A 867 -8.19 23.09 -36.85
N ALA A 868 -7.91 24.15 -37.61
CA ALA A 868 -8.52 25.48 -37.46
C ALA A 868 -10.06 25.48 -37.39
N SER A 869 -10.72 24.58 -38.11
CA SER A 869 -12.18 24.42 -38.16
C SER A 869 -12.76 23.39 -37.18
N ASN A 870 -11.92 22.53 -36.59
CA ASN A 870 -12.34 21.49 -35.64
C ASN A 870 -11.25 21.24 -34.58
N PRO A 871 -10.97 22.22 -33.70
CA PRO A 871 -9.84 22.13 -32.78
C PRO A 871 -10.04 21.16 -31.61
N ILE A 872 -11.25 20.65 -31.35
CA ILE A 872 -11.63 19.82 -30.18
C ILE A 872 -11.46 20.52 -28.81
N VAL A 873 -10.33 21.17 -28.58
CA VAL A 873 -9.97 21.88 -27.35
C VAL A 873 -10.55 23.30 -27.32
N SER A 874 -10.49 23.92 -26.15
CA SER A 874 -11.10 25.22 -25.82
C SER A 874 -10.11 26.36 -25.63
N GLY A 875 -8.82 26.06 -25.60
CA GLY A 875 -7.73 27.01 -25.45
C GLY A 875 -6.37 26.33 -25.60
N PHE A 876 -5.34 27.15 -25.80
CA PHE A 876 -3.97 26.69 -25.99
C PHE A 876 -3.03 27.36 -24.98
N ILE A 877 -2.07 26.61 -24.41
CA ILE A 877 -0.93 27.18 -23.70
C ILE A 877 0.36 26.79 -24.45
N MET A 878 1.18 27.80 -24.76
CA MET A 878 2.32 27.70 -25.66
C MET A 878 3.60 28.17 -24.95
N GLU A 879 4.33 27.24 -24.35
CA GLU A 879 5.53 27.50 -23.55
C GLU A 879 6.79 27.41 -24.43
N SER A 880 7.43 28.54 -24.69
CA SER A 880 8.79 28.58 -25.26
C SER A 880 8.88 27.89 -26.64
N GLY A 881 7.89 28.09 -27.53
CA GLY A 881 7.89 27.60 -28.92
C GLY A 881 6.62 27.96 -29.71
N ALA A 882 6.70 28.03 -31.04
CA ALA A 882 5.59 28.38 -31.94
C ALA A 882 5.69 27.67 -33.30
N ALA A 883 4.64 27.74 -34.12
CA ALA A 883 4.58 27.03 -35.41
C ALA A 883 5.68 27.49 -36.38
N GLY A 884 6.44 26.54 -36.89
CA GLY A 884 7.65 26.78 -37.70
C GLY A 884 8.97 26.48 -37.00
N PHE A 885 8.98 26.31 -35.67
CA PHE A 885 10.14 25.76 -34.95
C PHE A 885 10.48 24.34 -35.48
N GLY A 886 11.77 24.02 -35.61
CA GLY A 886 12.25 22.71 -36.07
C GLY A 886 11.89 22.33 -37.52
N LYS A 887 11.23 23.22 -38.27
CA LYS A 887 10.79 22.97 -39.65
C LYS A 887 11.97 22.80 -40.60
N ALA A 888 12.09 21.63 -41.21
CA ALA A 888 13.04 21.39 -42.26
C ALA A 888 12.53 21.89 -43.63
N LEU A 889 13.45 22.21 -44.55
CA LEU A 889 13.08 22.32 -45.96
C LEU A 889 12.70 20.92 -46.48
N PRO A 890 11.63 20.75 -47.27
CA PRO A 890 11.20 19.43 -47.76
C PRO A 890 12.31 18.65 -48.47
N SER A 891 13.19 19.35 -49.21
CA SER A 891 14.38 18.77 -49.85
C SER A 891 15.34 18.08 -48.88
N ASN A 892 15.48 18.60 -47.66
CA ASN A 892 16.46 18.14 -46.69
C ASN A 892 15.97 16.85 -46.02
N ASN A 893 14.69 16.81 -45.65
CA ASN A 893 14.04 15.60 -45.14
C ASN A 893 14.00 14.48 -46.20
N ALA A 894 13.67 14.82 -47.45
CA ALA A 894 13.74 13.90 -48.59
C ALA A 894 15.14 13.30 -48.78
N GLN A 895 16.18 14.15 -48.72
CA GLN A 895 17.57 13.72 -48.83
C GLN A 895 17.99 12.85 -47.64
N ALA A 896 17.56 13.18 -46.42
CA ALA A 896 17.83 12.40 -45.23
C ALA A 896 17.17 11.01 -45.29
N TRP A 897 15.92 10.93 -45.73
CA TRP A 897 15.19 9.66 -45.96
C TRP A 897 15.95 8.73 -46.91
N TYR A 898 16.31 9.21 -48.10
CA TYR A 898 17.07 8.42 -49.07
C TYR A 898 18.50 8.11 -48.60
N SER A 899 19.14 9.01 -47.84
CA SER A 899 20.47 8.75 -47.25
C SER A 899 20.43 7.61 -46.23
N VAL A 900 19.42 7.57 -45.35
CA VAL A 900 19.22 6.46 -44.41
C VAL A 900 18.88 5.16 -45.15
N SER A 901 18.01 5.24 -46.16
CA SER A 901 17.66 4.10 -47.03
C SER A 901 18.88 3.48 -47.71
N ASP A 902 19.73 4.28 -48.34
CA ASP A 902 20.93 3.81 -49.03
C ASP A 902 21.96 3.22 -48.05
N THR A 903 22.18 3.88 -46.91
CA THR A 903 23.07 3.41 -45.84
C THR A 903 22.67 2.03 -45.30
N LEU A 904 21.37 1.71 -45.31
CA LEU A 904 20.83 0.42 -44.86
C LEU A 904 20.63 -0.61 -45.99
N GLY A 905 21.09 -0.30 -47.21
CA GLY A 905 21.00 -1.18 -48.37
C GLY A 905 19.58 -1.32 -48.95
N CYS A 906 18.67 -0.39 -48.63
CA CYS A 906 17.33 -0.33 -49.20
C CYS A 906 17.31 0.44 -50.55
N GLY A 907 18.35 1.22 -50.84
CA GLY A 907 18.55 1.95 -52.08
C GLY A 907 17.98 3.38 -52.06
N THR A 908 17.83 3.98 -53.24
CA THR A 908 17.43 5.37 -53.45
C THR A 908 16.32 5.44 -54.50
N ASN A 909 15.70 6.61 -54.68
CA ASN A 909 14.77 6.88 -55.79
C ASN A 909 15.35 6.68 -57.21
N VAL A 910 16.64 6.41 -57.35
CA VAL A 910 17.29 6.03 -58.62
C VAL A 910 17.49 4.51 -58.75
N THR A 911 17.60 3.78 -57.62
CA THR A 911 18.02 2.37 -57.60
C THR A 911 16.94 1.38 -57.16
N SER A 912 15.90 1.84 -56.47
CA SER A 912 14.79 1.03 -55.94
C SER A 912 13.45 1.74 -56.18
N SER A 913 12.33 1.00 -56.20
CA SER A 913 11.01 1.65 -56.18
C SER A 913 10.66 2.16 -54.78
N HIS A 914 9.75 3.14 -54.69
CA HIS A 914 9.21 3.64 -53.42
C HIS A 914 8.72 2.51 -52.51
N HIS A 915 7.97 1.56 -53.07
CA HIS A 915 7.45 0.40 -52.35
C HIS A 915 8.57 -0.47 -51.75
N ASP A 916 9.63 -0.72 -52.52
CA ASP A 916 10.78 -1.52 -52.07
C ASP A 916 11.56 -0.80 -50.96
N ILE A 917 11.76 0.51 -51.09
CA ILE A 917 12.41 1.37 -50.08
C ILE A 917 11.64 1.32 -48.76
N LEU A 918 10.33 1.64 -48.82
CA LEU A 918 9.46 1.68 -47.66
C LEU A 918 9.37 0.30 -47.00
N SER A 919 9.11 -0.75 -47.78
CA SER A 919 9.03 -2.12 -47.26
C SER A 919 10.36 -2.57 -46.66
N CYS A 920 11.50 -2.18 -47.22
CA CYS A 920 12.80 -2.49 -46.66
C CYS A 920 13.03 -1.77 -45.32
N LEU A 921 12.77 -0.46 -45.25
CA LEU A 921 12.91 0.34 -44.01
C LEU A 921 11.95 -0.10 -42.90
N GLN A 922 10.76 -0.62 -43.23
CA GLN A 922 9.83 -1.21 -42.27
C GLN A 922 10.34 -2.53 -41.64
N THR A 923 11.32 -3.21 -42.24
CA THR A 923 11.90 -4.47 -41.70
C THR A 923 13.10 -4.27 -40.77
N LYS A 924 13.70 -3.07 -40.74
CA LYS A 924 14.91 -2.79 -39.94
C LYS A 924 14.64 -2.72 -38.44
N ASP A 925 15.63 -2.94 -37.60
CA ASP A 925 15.54 -2.56 -36.17
C ASP A 925 15.64 -1.02 -36.05
N PHE A 926 14.92 -0.41 -35.11
CA PHE A 926 14.97 1.05 -34.96
C PHE A 926 16.40 1.55 -34.64
N LYS A 927 17.24 0.75 -33.99
CA LYS A 927 18.65 1.07 -33.73
C LYS A 927 19.48 1.11 -35.00
N GLU A 928 19.15 0.32 -36.02
CA GLU A 928 19.79 0.40 -37.34
C GLU A 928 19.42 1.72 -38.02
N LEU A 929 18.14 2.15 -37.94
CA LEU A 929 17.71 3.45 -38.42
C LEU A 929 18.54 4.57 -37.76
N PHE A 930 18.58 4.64 -36.43
CA PHE A 930 19.35 5.68 -35.73
C PHE A 930 20.87 5.61 -35.96
N ALA A 931 21.44 4.41 -36.13
CA ALA A 931 22.84 4.27 -36.52
C ALA A 931 23.11 4.86 -37.91
N ALA A 932 22.24 4.61 -38.90
CA ALA A 932 22.33 5.19 -40.23
C ALA A 932 22.14 6.72 -40.23
N ILE A 933 21.25 7.23 -39.37
CA ILE A 933 21.07 8.69 -39.15
C ILE A 933 22.37 9.32 -38.64
N ALA A 934 22.98 8.72 -37.62
CA ALA A 934 24.25 9.20 -37.06
C ALA A 934 25.41 9.13 -38.08
N ILE A 935 25.50 8.05 -38.87
CA ILE A 935 26.51 7.90 -39.93
C ILE A 935 26.37 8.99 -41.00
N GLY A 936 25.14 9.26 -41.45
CA GLY A 936 24.86 10.30 -42.45
C GLY A 936 24.88 11.74 -41.91
N SER A 937 24.98 11.93 -40.58
CA SER A 937 24.72 13.21 -39.91
C SER A 937 23.35 13.81 -40.29
N ASN A 938 22.36 12.94 -40.48
CA ASN A 938 21.00 13.30 -40.86
C ASN A 938 20.21 13.82 -39.64
N SER A 939 19.15 14.58 -39.90
CA SER A 939 18.21 15.07 -38.88
C SER A 939 16.81 15.14 -39.48
N PHE A 940 15.80 14.83 -38.68
CA PHE A 940 14.39 14.78 -39.07
C PHE A 940 13.57 15.71 -38.18
N GLY A 941 12.63 16.42 -38.81
CA GLY A 941 11.70 17.34 -38.14
C GLY A 941 10.52 17.66 -39.06
N PRO A 942 9.55 18.47 -38.61
CA PRO A 942 8.31 18.74 -39.35
C PRO A 942 8.52 19.11 -40.83
N SER A 943 7.92 18.30 -41.69
CA SER A 943 7.85 18.48 -43.14
C SER A 943 6.66 19.36 -43.52
N VAL A 944 6.75 20.01 -44.69
CA VAL A 944 5.57 20.65 -45.31
C VAL A 944 4.79 19.59 -46.09
N ASP A 945 3.52 19.40 -45.73
CA ASP A 945 2.55 18.55 -46.43
C ASP A 945 1.27 19.31 -46.82
N GLY A 946 1.04 20.50 -46.25
CA GLY A 946 -0.18 21.29 -46.45
C GLY A 946 -1.41 20.77 -45.69
N ILE A 947 -1.23 19.76 -44.81
CA ILE A 947 -2.26 19.10 -44.00
C ILE A 947 -1.98 19.33 -42.51
N THR A 948 -0.75 19.02 -42.08
CA THR A 948 -0.27 19.11 -40.69
C THR A 948 0.92 20.06 -40.51
N GLY A 949 1.64 20.34 -41.60
CA GLY A 949 2.78 21.26 -41.65
C GLY A 949 2.67 22.18 -42.87
N PHE A 950 2.70 23.50 -42.63
CA PHE A 950 2.40 24.48 -43.67
C PHE A 950 3.63 25.26 -44.15
N ALA A 951 3.60 25.68 -45.42
CA ALA A 951 4.66 26.47 -46.03
C ALA A 951 4.78 27.89 -45.41
N ASP A 952 3.64 28.55 -45.20
CA ASP A 952 3.56 29.98 -44.87
C ASP A 952 2.50 30.24 -43.76
N TYR A 953 2.93 30.12 -42.50
CA TYR A 953 2.13 30.50 -41.33
C TYR A 953 1.74 31.98 -41.29
N PRO A 954 2.59 32.95 -41.69
CA PRO A 954 2.18 34.35 -41.82
C PRO A 954 0.98 34.58 -42.74
N ALA A 955 0.93 33.93 -43.91
CA ALA A 955 -0.20 34.04 -44.82
C ALA A 955 -1.47 33.40 -44.26
N LEU A 956 -1.37 32.25 -43.57
CA LEU A 956 -2.50 31.63 -42.88
C LEU A 956 -3.03 32.51 -41.75
N SER A 957 -2.13 33.06 -40.93
CA SER A 957 -2.44 34.00 -39.84
C SER A 957 -3.22 35.20 -40.37
N LYS A 958 -2.67 35.90 -41.36
CA LYS A 958 -3.29 37.07 -42.00
C LYS A 958 -4.66 36.76 -42.63
N ALA A 959 -4.87 35.53 -43.07
CA ALA A 959 -6.14 35.06 -43.63
C ALA A 959 -7.13 34.56 -42.56
N GLY A 960 -6.79 34.59 -41.26
CA GLY A 960 -7.60 34.01 -40.18
C GLY A 960 -7.72 32.49 -40.22
N LYS A 961 -6.83 31.80 -40.94
CA LYS A 961 -6.84 30.34 -41.14
C LYS A 961 -6.12 29.60 -40.02
N PHE A 962 -6.61 29.82 -38.80
CA PHE A 962 -6.15 29.16 -37.57
C PHE A 962 -7.31 29.10 -36.57
N ALA A 963 -7.23 28.21 -35.58
CA ALA A 963 -8.27 28.02 -34.57
C ALA A 963 -8.50 29.32 -33.78
N GLN A 964 -9.73 29.84 -33.84
CA GLN A 964 -10.14 31.09 -33.21
C GLN A 964 -10.44 30.89 -31.71
N LEU A 965 -9.41 30.50 -30.96
CA LEU A 965 -9.48 30.18 -29.53
C LEU A 965 -8.53 31.05 -28.69
N PRO A 966 -8.78 31.18 -27.38
CA PRO A 966 -7.87 31.84 -26.44
C PRO A 966 -6.49 31.17 -26.38
N VAL A 967 -5.47 31.98 -26.12
CA VAL A 967 -4.08 31.54 -26.01
C VAL A 967 -3.40 32.15 -24.78
N LEU A 968 -2.62 31.35 -24.05
CA LEU A 968 -1.55 31.80 -23.17
C LEU A 968 -0.22 31.42 -23.84
N THR A 969 0.72 32.34 -23.98
CA THR A 969 2.03 32.03 -24.56
C THR A 969 3.15 32.77 -23.84
N GLY A 970 4.38 32.28 -23.93
CA GLY A 970 5.54 32.97 -23.38
C GLY A 970 6.82 32.27 -23.71
N ASN A 971 7.90 32.79 -23.13
CA ASN A 971 9.26 32.28 -23.30
C ASN A 971 10.07 32.59 -22.03
N ASN A 972 11.17 31.88 -21.83
CA ASN A 972 12.09 32.15 -20.74
C ASN A 972 13.07 33.29 -21.13
N ASP A 973 13.59 34.01 -20.14
CA ASP A 973 14.42 35.20 -20.41
C ASP A 973 15.76 34.87 -21.07
N PHE A 974 16.34 33.69 -20.78
CA PHE A 974 17.62 33.24 -21.32
C PHE A 974 17.58 31.76 -21.74
N GLU A 975 16.68 31.43 -22.67
CA GLU A 975 16.45 30.09 -23.24
C GLU A 975 17.74 29.31 -23.49
N THR A 976 18.71 29.97 -24.12
CA THR A 976 20.02 29.39 -24.48
C THR A 976 20.87 28.89 -23.33
N GLY A 977 20.52 29.20 -22.08
CA GLY A 977 21.11 28.59 -20.89
C GLY A 977 21.11 27.06 -20.95
N ALA A 978 20.11 26.41 -21.55
CA ALA A 978 20.09 24.95 -21.73
C ALA A 978 21.04 24.46 -22.83
N TYR A 979 21.33 25.30 -23.83
CA TYR A 979 22.05 24.93 -25.05
C TYR A 979 23.57 25.09 -24.92
N ILE A 980 24.04 26.05 -24.11
CA ILE A 980 25.46 26.28 -23.80
C ILE A 980 26.21 25.00 -23.42
N PRO A 981 25.77 24.21 -22.41
CA PRO A 981 26.48 22.99 -22.03
C PRO A 981 26.41 21.90 -23.11
N LEU A 982 25.33 21.84 -23.90
CA LEU A 982 25.18 20.86 -24.99
C LEU A 982 26.16 21.12 -26.13
N PHE A 983 26.39 22.39 -26.47
CA PHE A 983 27.39 22.77 -27.46
C PHE A 983 28.80 22.51 -26.91
N ALA A 984 29.07 22.87 -25.65
CA ALA A 984 30.36 22.64 -25.00
C ALA A 984 30.72 21.14 -24.94
N LEU A 985 29.77 20.26 -24.61
CA LEU A 985 29.95 18.81 -24.61
C LEU A 985 30.20 18.20 -26.01
N ASN A 986 29.83 18.93 -27.07
CA ASN A 986 30.17 18.60 -28.46
C ASN A 986 31.42 19.34 -28.97
N GLY A 987 32.17 20.01 -28.09
CA GLY A 987 33.40 20.73 -28.43
C GLY A 987 33.19 22.08 -29.11
N VAL A 988 31.96 22.63 -29.07
CA VAL A 988 31.60 23.91 -29.69
C VAL A 988 31.40 24.97 -28.61
N THR A 989 32.06 26.12 -28.76
CA THR A 989 31.83 27.31 -27.93
C THR A 989 31.40 28.48 -28.80
N GLN A 990 30.61 29.39 -28.23
CA GLN A 990 30.06 30.57 -28.89
C GLN A 990 30.06 31.74 -27.91
N ASP A 991 30.12 32.98 -28.43
CA ASP A 991 30.07 34.18 -27.59
C ASP A 991 28.68 34.47 -27.02
N HIS A 992 28.60 35.43 -26.09
CA HIS A 992 27.35 35.79 -25.43
C HIS A 992 26.31 36.38 -26.41
N GLN A 993 26.74 37.11 -27.45
CA GLN A 993 25.80 37.73 -28.39
C GLN A 993 25.12 36.68 -29.25
N PHE A 994 25.85 35.65 -29.71
CA PHE A 994 25.28 34.50 -30.39
C PHE A 994 24.13 33.87 -29.59
N TRP A 995 24.29 33.72 -28.27
CA TRP A 995 23.26 33.13 -27.40
C TRP A 995 22.04 34.05 -27.21
N VAL A 996 22.25 35.38 -27.08
CA VAL A 996 21.16 36.35 -27.07
C VAL A 996 20.38 36.33 -28.39
N ASP A 997 21.09 36.35 -29.52
CA ASP A 997 20.49 36.31 -30.86
C ASP A 997 19.72 35.01 -31.11
N TYR A 998 20.23 33.87 -30.63
CA TYR A 998 19.57 32.57 -30.71
C TYR A 998 18.31 32.52 -29.83
N THR A 999 18.36 33.01 -28.58
CA THR A 999 17.17 33.14 -27.70
C THR A 999 16.07 33.98 -28.38
N ASN A 1000 16.45 35.09 -29.00
CA ASN A 1000 15.50 35.95 -29.70
C ASN A 1000 14.92 35.27 -30.95
N ARG A 1001 15.79 34.72 -31.82
CA ARG A 1001 15.41 34.14 -33.11
C ARG A 1001 14.54 32.89 -32.98
N GLU A 1002 14.90 31.97 -32.10
CA GLU A 1002 14.24 30.66 -32.01
C GLU A 1002 13.02 30.65 -31.07
N PHE A 1003 12.94 31.57 -30.09
CA PHE A 1003 11.92 31.51 -29.03
C PHE A 1003 11.18 32.83 -28.81
N ALA A 1004 11.86 33.90 -28.42
CA ALA A 1004 11.18 35.12 -27.96
C ALA A 1004 10.41 35.83 -29.09
N CYS A 1005 11.01 35.96 -30.27
CA CYS A 1005 10.37 36.59 -31.43
C CYS A 1005 9.23 35.74 -32.02
N PRO A 1006 9.35 34.40 -32.18
CA PRO A 1006 8.22 33.53 -32.51
C PRO A 1006 7.04 33.62 -31.51
N ALA A 1007 7.31 33.62 -30.20
CA ALA A 1007 6.26 33.78 -29.19
C ALA A 1007 5.56 35.16 -29.28
N GLY A 1008 6.33 36.24 -29.47
CA GLY A 1008 5.78 37.59 -29.68
C GLY A 1008 4.98 37.72 -30.96
N ALA A 1009 5.46 37.15 -32.07
CA ALA A 1009 4.74 37.07 -33.33
C ALA A 1009 3.40 36.33 -33.16
N ARG A 1010 3.40 35.18 -32.49
CA ARG A 1010 2.18 34.39 -32.27
C ARG A 1010 1.16 35.10 -31.38
N ALA A 1011 1.62 35.82 -30.35
CA ALA A 1011 0.77 36.66 -29.52
C ALA A 1011 0.16 37.83 -30.31
N ASN A 1012 0.93 38.48 -31.19
CA ASN A 1012 0.45 39.55 -32.07
C ASN A 1012 -0.61 39.05 -33.07
N VAL A 1013 -0.50 37.81 -33.58
CA VAL A 1013 -1.54 37.19 -34.41
C VAL A 1013 -2.87 37.08 -33.65
N SER A 1014 -2.89 36.52 -32.43
CA SER A 1014 -4.14 36.44 -31.65
C SER A 1014 -4.71 37.83 -31.31
N ALA A 1015 -3.85 38.77 -30.89
CA ALA A 1015 -4.26 40.13 -30.55
C ALA A 1015 -4.88 40.87 -31.75
N SER A 1016 -4.26 40.78 -32.93
CA SER A 1016 -4.76 41.45 -34.14
C SER A 1016 -6.09 40.89 -34.66
N HIS A 1017 -6.41 39.64 -34.33
CA HIS A 1017 -7.71 39.01 -34.60
C HIS A 1017 -8.74 39.19 -33.47
N GLY A 1018 -8.42 39.94 -32.41
CA GLY A 1018 -9.34 40.22 -31.30
C GLY A 1018 -9.63 39.01 -30.38
N LEU A 1019 -8.78 37.99 -30.41
CA LEU A 1019 -8.91 36.81 -29.54
C LEU A 1019 -8.29 37.09 -28.17
N PRO A 1020 -8.82 36.53 -27.06
CA PRO A 1020 -8.18 36.61 -25.76
C PRO A 1020 -6.78 35.98 -25.80
N ILE A 1021 -5.77 36.78 -25.50
CA ILE A 1021 -4.35 36.39 -25.51
C ILE A 1021 -3.72 36.91 -24.23
N TRP A 1022 -2.87 36.10 -23.61
CA TRP A 1022 -1.97 36.53 -22.54
C TRP A 1022 -0.55 36.13 -22.91
N ARG A 1023 0.40 37.03 -22.64
CA ARG A 1023 1.82 36.78 -22.90
C ARG A 1023 2.62 36.89 -21.61
N TYR A 1024 3.47 35.91 -21.33
CA TYR A 1024 4.42 35.93 -20.21
C TYR A 1024 5.88 35.93 -20.68
N ARG A 1025 6.78 36.35 -19.78
CA ARG A 1025 8.22 36.11 -19.86
C ARG A 1025 8.71 35.68 -18.48
N TRP A 1026 9.44 34.56 -18.42
CA TRP A 1026 9.87 33.93 -17.17
C TRP A 1026 11.32 34.29 -16.81
N PHE A 1027 11.54 34.76 -15.59
CA PHE A 1027 12.83 35.25 -15.09
C PHE A 1027 13.39 34.42 -13.92
N GLY A 1028 12.79 33.27 -13.60
CA GLY A 1028 13.17 32.47 -12.44
C GLY A 1028 14.58 31.90 -12.57
N ASN A 1029 15.50 32.39 -11.75
CA ASN A 1029 16.91 32.02 -11.75
C ASN A 1029 17.39 31.78 -10.31
N PHE A 1030 17.27 30.53 -9.84
CA PHE A 1030 17.46 30.15 -8.44
C PHE A 1030 18.63 29.17 -8.28
N PRO A 1031 19.29 29.08 -7.11
CA PRO A 1031 20.44 28.20 -6.90
C PRO A 1031 20.19 26.70 -7.20
N ASN A 1032 18.97 26.24 -6.92
CA ASN A 1032 18.40 24.91 -7.18
C ASN A 1032 17.80 24.75 -8.59
N THR A 1033 17.86 25.75 -9.47
CA THR A 1033 17.47 25.61 -10.88
C THR A 1033 18.65 25.75 -11.83
N ARG A 1034 19.74 26.40 -11.43
CA ARG A 1034 20.92 26.68 -12.29
C ARG A 1034 21.61 25.42 -12.77
N LEU A 1035 21.79 25.32 -14.10
CA LEU A 1035 22.55 24.24 -14.74
C LEU A 1035 24.06 24.39 -14.53
N PHE A 1036 24.56 25.63 -14.53
CA PHE A 1036 25.96 26.04 -14.28
C PHE A 1036 25.96 27.47 -13.70
N THR A 1037 27.10 27.94 -13.17
CA THR A 1037 27.17 29.15 -12.32
C THR A 1037 28.16 30.24 -12.77
N ASN A 1038 28.94 30.04 -13.83
CA ASN A 1038 29.92 31.04 -14.29
C ASN A 1038 30.02 31.13 -15.84
N PRO A 1039 29.37 32.11 -16.49
CA PRO A 1039 28.23 32.88 -15.96
C PRO A 1039 27.09 31.93 -15.60
N ASP A 1040 26.13 32.34 -14.76
CA ASP A 1040 25.03 31.42 -14.42
C ASP A 1040 24.08 31.17 -15.61
N SER A 1041 23.40 30.02 -15.59
CA SER A 1041 22.56 29.58 -16.70
C SER A 1041 21.27 30.38 -16.89
N GLY A 1042 21.01 31.41 -16.08
CA GLY A 1042 19.81 32.25 -16.17
C GLY A 1042 18.50 31.48 -16.00
N ALA A 1043 17.41 32.07 -16.50
CA ALA A 1043 16.15 31.38 -16.75
C ALA A 1043 16.26 30.61 -18.08
N TRP A 1044 16.84 29.41 -18.01
CA TRP A 1044 17.13 28.52 -19.14
C TRP A 1044 15.87 27.87 -19.72
N HIS A 1045 15.94 27.37 -20.96
CA HIS A 1045 14.82 26.71 -21.66
C HIS A 1045 14.31 25.48 -20.92
N CYS A 1046 13.00 25.42 -20.60
CA CYS A 1046 12.33 24.44 -19.72
C CYS A 1046 12.41 24.73 -18.20
N SER A 1047 13.07 25.80 -17.74
CA SER A 1047 13.18 26.12 -16.29
C SER A 1047 11.84 26.49 -15.62
N GLU A 1048 10.85 26.92 -16.40
CA GLU A 1048 9.50 27.25 -15.95
C GLU A 1048 8.66 25.99 -15.64
N ILE A 1049 8.93 24.89 -16.35
CA ILE A 1049 8.18 23.63 -16.25
C ILE A 1049 8.15 23.15 -14.79
N ALA A 1050 9.29 23.08 -14.12
CA ALA A 1050 9.35 22.52 -12.78
C ALA A 1050 8.56 23.34 -11.73
N PHE A 1051 8.28 24.63 -12.01
CA PHE A 1051 7.37 25.47 -11.20
C PHE A 1051 5.89 25.33 -11.59
N ILE A 1052 5.58 24.96 -12.83
CA ILE A 1052 4.21 24.64 -13.23
C ILE A 1052 3.84 23.24 -12.67
N TRP A 1053 4.76 22.30 -12.74
CA TRP A 1053 4.51 20.89 -12.41
C TRP A 1053 4.85 20.51 -10.96
N ASN A 1054 5.64 21.32 -10.24
CA ASN A 1054 6.17 21.03 -8.89
C ASN A 1054 7.06 19.76 -8.87
N THR A 1055 8.05 19.72 -9.77
CA THR A 1055 8.83 18.52 -10.11
C THR A 1055 10.34 18.77 -10.14
N LEU A 1056 10.85 19.80 -9.44
CA LEU A 1056 12.30 20.05 -9.35
C LEU A 1056 13.02 18.84 -8.73
N PRO A 1057 14.10 18.32 -9.36
CA PRO A 1057 14.97 17.33 -8.75
C PRO A 1057 15.47 17.76 -7.37
N THR A 1058 15.46 16.83 -6.41
CA THR A 1058 16.02 17.04 -5.06
C THR A 1058 17.13 16.02 -4.79
N GLY A 1059 18.17 16.41 -4.04
CA GLY A 1059 19.26 15.49 -3.73
C GLY A 1059 20.52 16.13 -3.17
N PRO A 1060 21.57 15.33 -2.90
CA PRO A 1060 22.84 15.83 -2.37
C PRO A 1060 23.47 16.88 -3.30
N GLY A 1061 23.77 18.06 -2.75
CA GLY A 1061 24.36 19.17 -3.51
C GLY A 1061 23.35 20.05 -4.27
N ILE A 1062 22.06 19.73 -4.21
CA ILE A 1062 20.97 20.58 -4.71
C ILE A 1062 20.37 21.35 -3.51
N PRO A 1063 20.33 22.70 -3.53
CA PRO A 1063 19.65 23.48 -2.49
C PRO A 1063 18.14 23.19 -2.44
N PRO A 1064 17.49 23.23 -1.26
CA PRO A 1064 16.04 23.14 -1.18
C PRO A 1064 15.37 24.43 -1.66
N ASP A 1065 14.10 24.32 -2.08
CA ASP A 1065 13.27 25.46 -2.48
C ASP A 1065 13.17 26.52 -1.38
N THR A 1066 13.33 27.79 -1.75
CA THR A 1066 13.05 28.90 -0.83
C THR A 1066 11.55 29.17 -0.72
N ALA A 1067 11.12 29.81 0.39
CA ALA A 1067 9.73 30.23 0.57
C ALA A 1067 9.22 31.16 -0.56
N VAL A 1068 10.13 31.90 -1.22
CA VAL A 1068 9.82 32.75 -2.37
C VAL A 1068 9.50 31.90 -3.60
N GLU A 1069 10.28 30.86 -3.86
CA GLU A 1069 10.03 29.91 -4.95
C GLU A 1069 8.72 29.15 -4.75
N VAL A 1070 8.43 28.69 -3.53
CA VAL A 1070 7.13 28.07 -3.19
C VAL A 1070 5.97 29.03 -3.47
N SER A 1071 6.14 30.32 -3.18
CA SER A 1071 5.13 31.36 -3.48
C SER A 1071 4.95 31.58 -5.00
N ILE A 1072 6.05 31.65 -5.74
CA ILE A 1072 6.07 31.79 -7.20
C ILE A 1072 5.42 30.56 -7.86
N ARG A 1073 5.77 29.35 -7.42
CA ARG A 1073 5.20 28.06 -7.85
C ARG A 1073 3.67 28.05 -7.73
N GLY A 1074 3.15 28.29 -6.54
CA GLY A 1074 1.69 28.31 -6.32
C GLY A 1074 0.95 29.40 -7.11
N TYR A 1075 1.66 30.44 -7.56
CA TYR A 1075 1.09 31.49 -8.41
C TYR A 1075 1.12 31.14 -9.90
N ILE A 1076 2.24 30.65 -10.44
CA ILE A 1076 2.32 30.27 -11.87
C ILE A 1076 1.44 29.06 -12.16
N GLN A 1077 1.50 28.04 -11.30
CA GLN A 1077 0.68 26.83 -11.43
C GLN A 1077 -0.83 27.15 -11.42
N GLY A 1078 -1.27 28.03 -10.50
CA GLY A 1078 -2.65 28.48 -10.44
C GLY A 1078 -3.07 29.37 -11.60
N ALA A 1079 -2.15 30.09 -12.26
CA ALA A 1079 -2.46 30.85 -13.47
C ALA A 1079 -2.75 29.91 -14.65
N TRP A 1080 -1.95 28.86 -14.84
CA TRP A 1080 -2.17 27.83 -15.86
C TRP A 1080 -3.51 27.12 -15.66
N ALA A 1081 -3.82 26.71 -14.43
CA ALA A 1081 -5.10 26.10 -14.11
C ALA A 1081 -6.28 27.08 -14.25
N ALA A 1082 -6.11 28.37 -13.90
CA ALA A 1082 -7.15 29.37 -14.10
C ALA A 1082 -7.46 29.60 -15.60
N PHE A 1083 -6.43 29.58 -16.46
CA PHE A 1083 -6.64 29.55 -17.91
C PHE A 1083 -7.39 28.27 -18.32
N ALA A 1084 -6.92 27.09 -17.92
CA ALA A 1084 -7.56 25.83 -18.32
C ALA A 1084 -9.03 25.72 -17.87
N LYS A 1085 -9.35 26.19 -16.66
CA LYS A 1085 -10.72 26.22 -16.10
C LYS A 1085 -11.65 27.22 -16.80
N SER A 1086 -11.12 28.30 -17.39
CA SER A 1086 -11.89 29.31 -18.12
C SER A 1086 -11.01 30.07 -19.15
N PRO A 1087 -10.72 29.49 -20.34
CA PRO A 1087 -9.74 30.07 -21.27
C PRO A 1087 -10.04 31.51 -21.71
N TRP A 1088 -11.32 31.89 -21.73
CA TRP A 1088 -11.76 33.22 -22.16
C TRP A 1088 -11.62 34.32 -21.10
N THR A 1089 -11.63 34.00 -19.80
CA THR A 1089 -11.68 35.02 -18.73
C THR A 1089 -10.90 34.70 -17.45
N GLY A 1090 -10.37 33.49 -17.32
CA GLY A 1090 -9.76 32.97 -16.10
C GLY A 1090 -8.58 33.80 -15.62
N LEU A 1091 -7.62 34.07 -16.51
CA LEU A 1091 -6.43 34.88 -16.20
C LEU A 1091 -6.75 36.34 -15.83
N THR A 1092 -7.74 36.97 -16.49
CA THR A 1092 -8.20 38.32 -16.11
C THR A 1092 -8.89 38.34 -14.73
N LYS A 1093 -9.41 37.21 -14.25
CA LYS A 1093 -9.96 37.06 -12.89
C LYS A 1093 -8.93 36.51 -11.89
N TYR A 1094 -7.78 36.05 -12.35
CA TYR A 1094 -6.78 35.38 -11.52
C TYR A 1094 -5.93 36.39 -10.75
N ARG A 1095 -5.91 36.25 -9.41
CA ARG A 1095 -5.02 36.90 -8.41
C ARG A 1095 -4.18 38.08 -8.93
N GLY A 1096 -4.78 39.26 -9.00
CA GLY A 1096 -4.14 40.49 -9.49
C GLY A 1096 -4.66 40.96 -10.86
N GLY A 1097 -5.27 40.05 -11.62
CA GLY A 1097 -5.99 40.31 -12.86
C GLY A 1097 -5.05 40.51 -14.04
N TRP A 1098 -4.71 39.44 -14.76
CA TRP A 1098 -3.81 39.56 -15.91
C TRP A 1098 -4.50 40.32 -17.05
N PRO A 1099 -3.96 41.48 -17.49
CA PRO A 1099 -4.44 42.15 -18.69
C PRO A 1099 -4.27 41.24 -19.90
N GLN A 1100 -5.21 41.32 -20.84
CA GLN A 1100 -4.99 40.71 -22.16
C GLN A 1100 -3.84 41.45 -22.86
N TYR A 1101 -3.06 40.68 -23.62
CA TYR A 1101 -1.86 41.16 -24.27
C TYR A 1101 -2.17 42.19 -25.37
N SER A 1102 -1.45 43.30 -25.34
CA SER A 1102 -1.46 44.38 -26.32
C SER A 1102 -0.02 44.82 -26.57
N PRO A 1103 0.49 44.81 -27.81
CA PRO A 1103 1.85 45.27 -28.10
C PRO A 1103 2.04 46.78 -27.87
N PHE A 1104 0.96 47.52 -27.61
CA PHE A 1104 0.97 48.97 -27.40
C PHE A 1104 0.91 49.38 -25.92
N GLU A 1105 0.57 48.47 -25.00
CA GLU A 1105 0.34 48.77 -23.59
C GLU A 1105 1.07 47.78 -22.66
N PRO A 1106 1.43 48.19 -21.41
CA PRO A 1106 2.06 47.31 -20.44
C PRO A 1106 1.18 46.10 -20.09
N SER A 1107 1.45 44.97 -20.73
CA SER A 1107 0.59 43.78 -20.72
C SER A 1107 1.36 42.45 -20.80
N LEU A 1108 2.69 42.49 -21.00
CA LEU A 1108 3.55 41.31 -20.86
C LEU A 1108 3.72 41.01 -19.37
N ILE A 1109 3.41 39.78 -18.95
CA ILE A 1109 3.54 39.36 -17.55
C ILE A 1109 4.96 38.87 -17.27
N ARG A 1110 5.67 39.54 -16.38
CA ARG A 1110 7.00 39.17 -15.92
C ARG A 1110 6.91 38.24 -14.72
N LEU A 1111 7.06 36.95 -14.94
CA LEU A 1111 6.97 35.92 -13.90
C LEU A 1111 8.32 35.72 -13.23
N ALA A 1112 8.33 35.63 -11.89
CA ALA A 1112 9.53 35.52 -11.05
C ALA A 1112 10.54 36.69 -11.15
N TYR A 1113 10.20 37.78 -11.83
CA TYR A 1113 11.06 38.96 -11.97
C TYR A 1113 11.31 39.62 -10.61
N ASP A 1114 12.57 39.96 -10.32
CA ASP A 1114 13.07 40.39 -9.00
C ASP A 1114 12.67 39.45 -7.84
N ASN A 1115 12.45 38.16 -8.15
CA ASN A 1115 11.92 37.16 -7.22
C ASN A 1115 10.55 37.55 -6.60
N VAL A 1116 9.72 38.31 -7.32
CA VAL A 1116 8.39 38.74 -6.86
C VAL A 1116 7.28 37.83 -7.38
N THR A 1117 6.36 37.45 -6.50
CA THR A 1117 5.09 36.77 -6.84
C THR A 1117 3.99 37.78 -7.15
N GLY A 1118 3.20 37.55 -8.20
CA GLY A 1118 2.00 38.34 -8.51
C GLY A 1118 1.90 38.82 -9.96
N THR A 1119 0.93 39.69 -10.24
CA THR A 1119 0.76 40.29 -11.56
C THR A 1119 1.75 41.44 -11.72
N ASN A 1120 2.85 41.20 -12.44
CA ASN A 1120 3.88 42.18 -12.74
C ASN A 1120 3.90 42.44 -14.25
N VAL A 1121 3.42 43.62 -14.68
CA VAL A 1121 3.26 43.97 -16.09
C VAL A 1121 4.43 44.81 -16.64
N ALA A 1122 4.76 44.62 -17.91
CA ALA A 1122 5.71 45.44 -18.65
C ALA A 1122 5.26 45.65 -20.11
N SER A 1123 5.84 46.65 -20.78
CA SER A 1123 5.73 46.77 -22.25
C SER A 1123 6.53 45.64 -22.89
N SER A 1124 5.96 44.95 -23.88
CA SER A 1124 6.71 43.90 -24.58
C SER A 1124 7.81 44.47 -25.47
N GLY A 1125 7.67 45.72 -25.94
CA GLY A 1125 8.71 46.41 -26.70
C GLY A 1125 10.07 46.53 -25.98
N THR A 1126 10.09 46.46 -24.65
CA THR A 1126 11.33 46.40 -23.84
C THR A 1126 12.11 45.08 -24.05
N TYR A 1127 11.43 44.03 -24.51
CA TYR A 1127 11.97 42.68 -24.67
C TYR A 1127 11.97 42.20 -26.13
N ASP A 1128 11.15 42.83 -26.99
CA ASP A 1128 11.00 42.52 -28.40
C ASP A 1128 11.83 43.45 -29.32
N GLU A 1129 12.66 44.35 -28.78
CA GLU A 1129 13.42 45.34 -29.58
C GLU A 1129 14.34 44.68 -30.65
N ALA A 1130 14.91 43.52 -30.32
CA ALA A 1130 15.73 42.74 -31.25
C ALA A 1130 14.91 41.96 -32.30
N CYS A 1131 13.58 41.92 -32.17
CA CYS A 1131 12.71 41.21 -33.10
C CYS A 1131 12.44 42.07 -34.33
N LEU A 1132 13.04 41.66 -35.46
CA LEU A 1132 12.66 42.15 -36.78
C LEU A 1132 11.13 42.01 -36.95
N THR A 1133 10.50 43.02 -37.57
CA THR A 1133 9.04 43.20 -37.65
C THR A 1133 8.36 42.27 -38.67
N THR A 1134 8.67 40.98 -38.60
CA THR A 1134 8.19 39.92 -39.51
C THR A 1134 6.66 39.77 -39.50
N TYR A 1135 5.99 40.26 -38.44
CA TYR A 1135 4.58 40.59 -38.45
C TYR A 1135 4.43 42.09 -38.13
N PRO A 1136 3.98 42.93 -39.08
CA PRO A 1136 3.78 44.34 -38.82
C PRO A 1136 2.66 44.50 -37.78
N ILE A 1137 3.01 45.13 -36.66
CA ILE A 1137 2.03 45.61 -35.67
C ILE A 1137 1.11 46.58 -36.42
N GLY A 1138 -0.15 46.17 -36.64
CA GLY A 1138 -1.10 46.95 -37.41
C GLY A 1138 -1.36 48.29 -36.75
N HIS A 1139 -0.88 49.38 -37.35
CA HIS A 1139 -1.21 50.73 -36.91
C HIS A 1139 -2.74 50.90 -36.88
N LYS A 1140 -3.31 51.10 -35.68
CA LYS A 1140 -4.63 51.70 -35.56
C LYS A 1140 -4.53 53.12 -36.10
N ASN A 1141 -5.02 53.33 -37.32
CA ASN A 1141 -5.44 54.66 -37.73
C ASN A 1141 -6.61 55.07 -36.81
N HIS A 1142 -6.55 56.33 -36.34
CA HIS A 1142 -7.58 56.96 -35.51
C HIS A 1142 -8.93 57.09 -36.23
#